data_AF-Q0TXZ5-F1
#
_entry.id   AF-Q0TXZ5-F1
#
_cell.length_a   1.000
_cell.length_b   1.000
_cell.length_c   1.000
_cell.angle_alpha   90.00
_cell.angle_beta   90.00
_cell.angle_gamma   90.00
#
_symmetry.space_group_name_H-M   'P 1'
#
loop_
_entity.id
_entity.type
_entity.pdbx_description
1 polymer ?
#
loop_
_entity_poly.entity_id
_entity_poly.type
_entity_poly.pdbx_seq_one_letter_code
_entity_poly.pdbx_strand_id
1 'polypeptide(L)'
;MDTTSSSSRPTKATVAPKNPSLSWSTRWRDTAWLSLGTHTVVVVLGFVLLAPLLAPHFPDTLHEIFDRTQHWRTSSPSVTLRNPLVFQEQQICPKPKQHVEFKGTFNTRPERSMALADQAKQVAAEFDFKQDAVNKAVKEFIREMDEGLQSEGTELSQIPTYVTAVPNGTEKVPLHTRDGLYMAVDLGGTNFRVCSIQLHGNTTFSLTQSKVAIPRELMVAKTSKELFSFLAKQIELFLKAHHEEHYVGTLKRRELGGGEIAEEEIFNLGFTFSFPVNQIGINKGMLMRWTKGFDIQDAVGKDVCALLQTEIDELHLPVKVAALVNDTVGTLMARSYTSPGKTGTLLGAIFGTGTNGAYVEKLDRVTKLTKDKNAGDYDKSTGEMIVNTEWGSFDNSLRTLPNTPYDVELDKKSVNPGIQMFEKRVSGMFLGELLRLALLKLIKDPAVPLFADDNSASNDVHSTTQIHDGSSIWKQWGIDTSFLSVCAGDTSPGYRMLRQTLDKEYEISAVSAEDAEAVREIAVAIGRRAARLSAVAIGAIVINTGRLSKTAGAATTEQKSGIAPARGEVEVADEDVIDVGVDGSLVEFYPNFEEHIRDALRGIPEIGEQGEKRIRIGIAKDGSGVGAALIALVAGKVASPA
;
A
#
# COMPACT_ATOMS: atom_id res chain seq x y z
N MET A 1 -80.03 -30.82 -9.66
CA MET A 1 -79.15 -29.65 -9.75
C MET A 1 -77.69 -30.01 -9.46
N ASP A 2 -76.90 -30.62 -10.36
CA ASP A 2 -77.26 -31.53 -11.46
C ASP A 2 -76.09 -32.48 -11.86
N THR A 3 -76.45 -33.77 -11.97
CA THR A 3 -76.01 -34.79 -12.95
C THR A 3 -74.52 -35.02 -13.32
N THR A 4 -74.07 -36.27 -13.09
CA THR A 4 -73.28 -37.16 -13.99
C THR A 4 -71.81 -36.83 -14.35
N SER A 5 -70.87 -37.79 -14.53
CA SER A 5 -70.92 -39.28 -14.40
C SER A 5 -69.51 -39.93 -14.28
N SER A 6 -69.49 -41.21 -13.88
CA SER A 6 -68.48 -42.29 -14.06
C SER A 6 -67.43 -42.16 -15.20
N SER A 7 -66.23 -42.77 -15.16
CA SER A 7 -65.43 -43.56 -14.17
C SER A 7 -63.99 -43.80 -14.78
N SER A 8 -63.02 -44.64 -14.35
CA SER A 8 -62.96 -45.84 -13.46
C SER A 8 -61.53 -46.12 -12.91
N ARG A 9 -61.34 -47.25 -12.21
CA ARG A 9 -60.07 -47.92 -11.80
C ARG A 9 -60.05 -49.36 -12.41
N PRO A 10 -58.99 -50.24 -12.38
CA PRO A 10 -58.07 -50.45 -11.23
C PRO A 10 -56.62 -51.03 -11.41
N THR A 11 -55.76 -50.67 -10.44
CA THR A 11 -54.71 -51.46 -9.71
C THR A 11 -53.85 -52.58 -10.38
N LYS A 12 -52.52 -52.46 -10.20
CA LYS A 12 -51.58 -53.30 -9.37
C LYS A 12 -50.14 -52.76 -9.58
N ALA A 13 -49.22 -52.62 -8.60
CA ALA A 13 -48.62 -53.56 -7.64
C ALA A 13 -47.74 -54.63 -8.36
N THR A 14 -46.50 -54.98 -7.95
CA THR A 14 -45.78 -54.80 -6.65
C THR A 14 -44.27 -55.10 -6.78
N VAL A 15 -43.50 -54.95 -5.68
CA VAL A 15 -42.18 -55.61 -5.34
C VAL A 15 -40.87 -55.03 -5.93
N ALA A 16 -39.86 -54.96 -5.04
CA ALA A 16 -38.42 -54.83 -5.33
C ALA A 16 -37.65 -55.93 -4.57
N PRO A 17 -36.43 -56.34 -5.00
CA PRO A 17 -35.35 -56.53 -3.99
C PRO A 17 -33.88 -56.37 -4.45
N LYS A 18 -33.04 -55.92 -3.50
CA LYS A 18 -31.64 -56.35 -3.18
C LYS A 18 -30.45 -56.13 -4.14
N ASN A 19 -29.36 -55.62 -3.56
CA ASN A 19 -27.95 -55.78 -3.99
C ASN A 19 -27.51 -57.26 -3.93
N PRO A 20 -26.41 -57.65 -4.63
CA PRO A 20 -25.12 -57.76 -3.93
C PRO A 20 -23.90 -57.24 -4.74
N SER A 21 -22.70 -57.52 -4.23
CA SER A 21 -21.40 -56.96 -4.62
C SER A 21 -20.48 -57.93 -5.40
N LEU A 22 -19.26 -57.45 -5.72
CA LEU A 22 -18.08 -58.17 -6.26
C LEU A 22 -18.13 -58.54 -7.76
N SER A 23 -17.02 -58.85 -8.45
CA SER A 23 -15.63 -58.32 -8.46
C SER A 23 -14.81 -59.09 -9.52
N TRP A 24 -13.69 -58.52 -10.04
CA TRP A 24 -12.72 -59.21 -10.94
C TRP A 24 -13.32 -59.63 -12.32
N SER A 25 -12.57 -59.98 -13.38
CA SER A 25 -11.26 -59.51 -13.89
C SER A 25 -11.02 -60.13 -15.28
N THR A 26 -10.16 -59.54 -16.13
CA THR A 26 -9.43 -60.25 -17.23
C THR A 26 -10.29 -60.65 -18.47
N ARG A 27 -9.90 -60.59 -19.77
CA ARG A 27 -8.84 -59.94 -20.61
C ARG A 27 -9.02 -60.42 -22.08
N TRP A 28 -8.45 -59.72 -23.08
CA TRP A 28 -8.40 -60.10 -24.54
C TRP A 28 -9.76 -60.03 -25.27
N ARG A 29 -9.93 -59.80 -26.59
CA ARG A 29 -9.10 -59.48 -27.80
C ARG A 29 -10.10 -58.97 -28.90
N ASP A 30 -9.74 -58.36 -30.05
CA ASP A 30 -8.46 -58.02 -30.71
C ASP A 30 -8.65 -56.87 -31.74
N THR A 31 -7.60 -56.06 -32.02
CA THR A 31 -7.36 -55.24 -33.25
C THR A 31 -8.36 -54.10 -33.65
N ALA A 32 -8.02 -53.06 -34.44
CA ALA A 32 -6.80 -52.67 -35.18
C ALA A 32 -6.66 -51.10 -35.18
N TRP A 33 -5.52 -50.48 -34.81
CA TRP A 33 -4.26 -50.18 -35.54
C TRP A 33 -4.19 -48.85 -36.33
N LEU A 34 -3.01 -48.21 -36.24
CA LEU A 34 -2.47 -46.95 -36.85
C LEU A 34 -2.46 -45.73 -35.90
N SER A 35 -1.42 -44.87 -35.85
CA SER A 35 0.01 -44.98 -36.18
C SER A 35 0.72 -43.72 -35.64
N LEU A 36 1.84 -43.82 -34.92
CA LEU A 36 2.61 -42.67 -34.45
C LEU A 36 4.11 -42.88 -34.68
N GLY A 37 4.73 -42.00 -35.48
CA GLY A 37 6.04 -42.23 -36.09
C GLY A 37 7.24 -41.87 -35.22
N THR A 38 8.30 -42.67 -35.33
CA THR A 38 9.52 -42.61 -34.48
C THR A 38 10.53 -41.52 -34.89
N HIS A 39 10.07 -40.32 -35.25
CA HIS A 39 10.95 -39.28 -35.82
C HIS A 39 11.42 -38.16 -34.87
N THR A 40 10.67 -37.81 -33.82
CA THR A 40 11.01 -36.64 -32.98
C THR A 40 12.19 -36.86 -32.03
N VAL A 41 12.40 -38.10 -31.56
CA VAL A 41 13.39 -38.42 -30.51
C VAL A 41 14.83 -38.46 -31.04
N VAL A 42 15.03 -38.73 -32.33
CA VAL A 42 16.38 -38.90 -32.93
C VAL A 42 17.02 -37.55 -33.27
N VAL A 43 16.23 -36.51 -33.59
CA VAL A 43 16.75 -35.22 -34.06
C VAL A 43 17.45 -34.42 -32.96
N VAL A 44 16.92 -34.45 -31.73
CA VAL A 44 17.45 -33.65 -30.60
C VAL A 44 18.81 -34.16 -30.11
N LEU A 45 19.05 -35.48 -30.15
CA LEU A 45 20.31 -36.08 -29.73
C LEU A 45 21.45 -35.90 -30.75
N GLY A 46 21.14 -35.64 -32.03
CA GLY A 46 22.15 -35.47 -33.08
C GLY A 46 22.88 -34.12 -33.03
N PHE A 47 22.18 -33.04 -32.70
CA PHE A 47 22.74 -31.68 -32.79
C PHE A 47 23.72 -31.30 -31.66
N VAL A 48 23.63 -31.94 -30.49
CA VAL A 48 24.44 -31.58 -29.31
C VAL A 48 25.86 -32.16 -29.35
N LEU A 49 26.11 -33.19 -30.17
CA LEU A 49 27.37 -33.97 -30.14
C LEU A 49 28.32 -33.74 -31.33
N LEU A 50 27.98 -32.85 -32.27
CA LEU A 50 28.76 -32.63 -33.51
C LEU A 50 29.32 -31.21 -33.69
N ALA A 51 28.99 -30.28 -32.79
CA ALA A 51 29.40 -28.87 -32.88
C ALA A 51 30.93 -28.56 -32.88
N PRO A 52 31.84 -29.35 -32.25
CA PRO A 52 33.25 -28.95 -32.12
C PRO A 52 34.21 -29.56 -33.16
N LEU A 53 33.72 -30.21 -34.22
CA LEU A 53 34.56 -31.03 -35.12
C LEU A 53 34.76 -30.49 -36.56
N LEU A 54 34.15 -29.36 -36.92
CA LEU A 54 34.32 -28.69 -38.21
C LEU A 54 34.20 -27.16 -38.03
N ALA A 55 35.10 -26.30 -38.52
CA ALA A 55 36.49 -26.48 -38.95
C ALA A 55 37.22 -25.11 -38.89
N PRO A 56 38.55 -25.05 -38.66
CA PRO A 56 39.28 -23.78 -38.62
C PRO A 56 39.88 -23.40 -39.99
N HIS A 57 39.41 -22.33 -40.64
CA HIS A 57 40.17 -21.59 -41.67
C HIS A 57 39.70 -20.13 -41.86
N PHE A 58 40.69 -19.22 -41.82
CA PHE A 58 40.84 -17.80 -42.25
C PHE A 58 39.92 -17.22 -43.37
N PRO A 59 39.86 -15.87 -43.58
CA PRO A 59 40.81 -14.82 -43.17
C PRO A 59 40.24 -13.51 -42.57
N ASP A 60 41.16 -12.57 -42.30
CA ASP A 60 41.02 -11.26 -41.62
C ASP A 60 40.46 -10.09 -42.48
N THR A 61 40.36 -8.90 -41.84
CA THR A 61 40.14 -7.53 -42.40
C THR A 61 38.77 -7.27 -43.05
N LEU A 62 37.90 -6.38 -42.56
CA LEU A 62 38.05 -4.98 -42.09
C LEU A 62 36.96 -4.69 -41.00
N HIS A 63 37.14 -3.80 -40.00
CA HIS A 63 37.11 -2.33 -40.06
C HIS A 63 35.86 -1.77 -40.81
N GLU A 64 35.03 -0.88 -40.26
CA GLU A 64 35.12 -0.04 -39.05
C GLU A 64 33.77 0.08 -38.32
N ILE A 65 33.82 0.25 -36.99
CA ILE A 65 33.07 1.18 -36.12
C ILE A 65 33.41 0.79 -34.66
N PHE A 66 33.51 1.75 -33.74
CA PHE A 66 34.05 1.61 -32.37
C PHE A 66 35.56 1.34 -32.26
N ASP A 67 36.37 2.23 -32.83
CA ASP A 67 37.65 2.63 -32.22
C ASP A 67 37.54 4.08 -31.73
N ARG A 68 38.42 4.48 -30.78
CA ARG A 68 38.50 5.75 -30.04
C ARG A 68 37.34 5.96 -29.04
N THR A 69 37.58 6.20 -27.74
CA THR A 69 38.80 6.44 -26.94
C THR A 69 38.43 6.10 -25.47
N GLN A 70 39.14 5.31 -24.65
CA GLN A 70 40.52 5.43 -24.10
C GLN A 70 40.82 6.80 -23.46
N HIS A 71 41.26 6.97 -22.20
CA HIS A 71 41.77 6.06 -21.13
C HIS A 71 41.01 6.34 -19.79
N TRP A 72 41.23 5.73 -18.60
CA TRP A 72 42.38 5.10 -17.90
C TRP A 72 41.81 4.07 -16.87
N ARG A 73 42.23 2.79 -16.73
CA ARG A 73 43.50 2.20 -16.21
C ARG A 73 43.95 2.86 -14.89
N THR A 74 44.05 2.24 -13.71
CA THR A 74 44.41 0.86 -13.27
C THR A 74 43.85 0.58 -11.85
N SER A 75 43.82 -0.61 -11.23
CA SER A 75 43.92 -2.05 -11.60
C SER A 75 43.73 -2.93 -10.33
N SER A 76 43.65 -4.27 -10.41
CA SER A 76 43.76 -5.18 -9.25
C SER A 76 44.34 -6.56 -9.64
N PRO A 77 45.11 -7.26 -8.77
CA PRO A 77 45.74 -8.54 -9.09
C PRO A 77 44.86 -9.77 -8.82
N SER A 78 45.22 -10.88 -9.47
CA SER A 78 44.49 -12.15 -9.52
C SER A 78 44.43 -12.92 -8.19
N VAL A 79 43.40 -13.75 -8.03
CA VAL A 79 43.32 -14.84 -7.03
C VAL A 79 43.02 -16.16 -7.73
N THR A 80 43.73 -17.23 -7.37
CA THR A 80 43.48 -18.60 -7.83
C THR A 80 43.41 -19.56 -6.64
N LEU A 81 42.40 -20.46 -6.63
CA LEU A 81 42.22 -21.47 -5.57
C LEU A 81 42.95 -22.79 -5.87
N ARG A 82 43.35 -23.52 -4.82
CA ARG A 82 43.14 -24.98 -4.68
C ARG A 82 43.51 -25.58 -3.31
N ASN A 83 42.48 -26.08 -2.61
CA ASN A 83 42.42 -27.38 -1.89
C ASN A 83 43.34 -27.57 -0.62
N PRO A 84 43.13 -28.62 0.21
CA PRO A 84 42.09 -28.55 1.26
C PRO A 84 42.44 -29.15 2.66
N LEU A 85 41.59 -28.84 3.65
CA LEU A 85 41.27 -29.63 4.85
C LEU A 85 42.42 -30.27 5.70
N VAL A 86 42.73 -29.62 6.83
CA VAL A 86 43.01 -30.30 8.12
C VAL A 86 42.30 -29.51 9.22
N PHE A 87 41.60 -30.20 10.14
CA PHE A 87 41.12 -29.60 11.38
C PHE A 87 42.23 -29.66 12.44
N GLN A 88 42.61 -28.51 13.00
CA GLN A 88 43.45 -28.45 14.20
C GLN A 88 43.04 -27.26 15.10
N GLU A 89 43.34 -27.40 16.38
CA GLU A 89 42.69 -26.75 17.54
C GLU A 89 42.52 -25.21 17.50
N GLN A 90 41.44 -24.74 18.13
CA GLN A 90 41.18 -23.31 18.31
C GLN A 90 42.22 -22.66 19.26
N GLN A 91 43.26 -22.03 18.71
CA GLN A 91 44.06 -21.10 19.50
C GLN A 91 43.26 -19.81 19.77
N ILE A 92 42.92 -19.60 21.03
CA ILE A 92 42.20 -18.41 21.50
C ILE A 92 43.17 -17.22 21.49
N CYS A 93 43.04 -16.34 20.49
CA CYS A 93 43.77 -15.07 20.48
C CYS A 93 43.39 -14.24 21.73
N PRO A 94 44.36 -13.79 22.55
CA PRO A 94 44.07 -12.97 23.72
C PRO A 94 43.54 -11.60 23.30
N LYS A 95 42.47 -11.13 23.97
CA LYS A 95 41.92 -9.79 23.72
C LYS A 95 43.00 -8.71 23.95
N PRO A 96 43.28 -7.82 22.97
CA PRO A 96 44.17 -6.70 23.19
C PRO A 96 43.54 -5.70 24.17
N LYS A 97 43.95 -5.74 25.44
CA LYS A 97 43.64 -4.70 26.42
C LYS A 97 44.51 -3.46 26.16
N GLN A 98 44.10 -2.63 25.22
CA GLN A 98 44.57 -1.24 25.13
C GLN A 98 43.39 -0.30 24.89
N HIS A 99 43.00 0.41 25.94
CA HIS A 99 42.44 1.75 25.75
C HIS A 99 43.56 2.62 25.20
N VAL A 100 43.56 2.86 23.89
CA VAL A 100 44.36 3.95 23.31
C VAL A 100 43.64 5.24 23.65
N GLU A 101 44.03 5.87 24.76
CA GLU A 101 43.53 7.18 25.15
C GLU A 101 44.04 8.22 24.15
N PHE A 102 43.21 8.55 23.17
CA PHE A 102 43.57 9.39 22.03
C PHE A 102 43.66 10.87 22.45
N LYS A 103 44.76 11.23 23.14
CA LYS A 103 45.12 12.61 23.50
C LYS A 103 45.62 13.39 22.28
N GLY A 104 44.74 13.54 21.30
CA GLY A 104 44.89 14.52 20.23
C GLY A 104 44.77 15.94 20.81
N THR A 105 45.72 16.81 20.48
CA THR A 105 45.82 18.18 20.99
C THR A 105 44.83 19.16 20.32
N PHE A 106 43.70 18.66 19.86
CA PHE A 106 42.64 19.39 19.14
C PHE A 106 41.27 19.23 19.82
N ASN A 107 41.27 19.06 21.15
CA ASN A 107 40.05 18.96 21.97
C ASN A 107 39.64 20.31 22.60
N THR A 108 39.80 21.40 21.84
CA THR A 108 38.93 22.57 22.02
C THR A 108 37.56 22.21 21.47
N ARG A 109 36.62 21.84 22.33
CA ARG A 109 35.20 21.97 21.97
C ARG A 109 34.97 23.44 21.61
N PRO A 110 34.43 23.78 20.43
CA PRO A 110 33.90 25.11 20.21
C PRO A 110 32.87 25.41 21.30
N GLU A 111 32.86 26.63 21.82
CA GLU A 111 31.73 27.07 22.65
C GLU A 111 30.52 27.18 21.73
N ARG A 112 29.62 26.19 21.85
CA ARG A 112 28.38 26.07 21.08
C ARG A 112 27.57 27.36 21.16
N SER A 113 26.96 27.77 20.05
CA SER A 113 25.98 28.84 20.04
C SER A 113 24.70 28.33 20.71
N MET A 114 24.68 28.37 22.03
CA MET A 114 23.54 27.95 22.87
C MET A 114 22.22 28.58 22.39
N ALA A 115 22.28 29.81 21.86
CA ALA A 115 21.16 30.49 21.23
C ALA A 115 20.54 29.70 20.06
N LEU A 116 21.33 29.23 19.09
CA LEU A 116 20.80 28.47 17.95
C LEU A 116 20.25 27.10 18.39
N ALA A 117 21.00 26.38 19.23
CA ALA A 117 20.58 25.07 19.74
C ALA A 117 19.29 25.16 20.57
N ASP A 118 19.13 26.19 21.41
CA ASP A 118 17.92 26.37 22.23
C ASP A 118 16.76 26.98 21.43
N GLN A 119 17.02 27.75 20.38
CA GLN A 119 15.97 28.22 19.47
C GLN A 119 15.41 27.09 18.58
N ALA A 120 16.27 26.18 18.11
CA ALA A 120 15.85 24.98 17.39
C ALA A 120 14.97 24.07 18.27
N LYS A 121 15.35 23.87 19.55
CA LYS A 121 14.51 23.14 20.53
C LYS A 121 13.16 23.82 20.79
N GLN A 122 13.11 25.15 20.85
CA GLN A 122 11.85 25.88 20.99
C GLN A 122 10.92 25.64 19.80
N VAL A 123 11.44 25.72 18.57
CA VAL A 123 10.65 25.43 17.35
C VAL A 123 10.25 23.96 17.29
N ALA A 124 11.15 23.02 17.63
CA ALA A 124 10.82 21.61 17.73
C ALA A 124 9.70 21.34 18.77
N ALA A 125 9.67 22.09 19.87
CA ALA A 125 8.61 22.03 20.88
C ALA A 125 7.27 22.63 20.41
N GLU A 126 7.24 23.53 19.41
CA GLU A 126 5.98 23.94 18.75
C GLU A 126 5.32 22.74 18.04
N PHE A 127 6.08 21.72 17.64
CA PHE A 127 5.59 20.51 16.96
C PHE A 127 5.26 19.33 17.90
N ASP A 128 5.47 19.43 19.22
CA ASP A 128 5.30 18.29 20.14
C ASP A 128 3.83 17.92 20.41
N PHE A 129 3.34 16.85 19.78
CA PHE A 129 2.01 16.29 19.99
C PHE A 129 1.98 15.31 21.18
N LYS A 130 1.95 15.90 22.38
CA LYS A 130 1.97 15.25 23.70
C LYS A 130 0.83 14.24 23.88
N GLN A 131 1.00 13.30 24.81
CA GLN A 131 0.04 12.20 24.99
C GLN A 131 -1.37 12.66 25.37
N ASP A 132 -1.52 13.72 26.16
CA ASP A 132 -2.84 14.31 26.45
C ASP A 132 -3.54 14.88 25.21
N ALA A 133 -2.78 15.26 24.17
CA ALA A 133 -3.34 15.72 22.89
C ALA A 133 -3.76 14.53 22.01
N VAL A 134 -2.92 13.47 21.93
CA VAL A 134 -3.30 12.18 21.32
C VAL A 134 -4.59 11.66 21.95
N ASN A 135 -4.66 11.61 23.28
CA ASN A 135 -5.79 11.05 24.02
C ASN A 135 -7.08 11.89 23.91
N LYS A 136 -6.98 13.17 23.54
CA LYS A 136 -8.13 14.03 23.17
C LYS A 136 -8.56 13.80 21.72
N ALA A 137 -7.60 13.82 20.79
CA ALA A 137 -7.86 13.62 19.37
C ALA A 137 -8.46 12.23 19.08
N VAL A 138 -8.05 11.17 19.79
CA VAL A 138 -8.68 9.84 19.70
C VAL A 138 -10.18 9.89 20.03
N LYS A 139 -10.57 10.69 21.02
CA LYS A 139 -11.97 10.80 21.46
C LYS A 139 -12.81 11.61 20.47
N GLU A 140 -12.24 12.66 19.89
CA GLU A 140 -12.90 13.41 18.82
C GLU A 140 -12.98 12.59 17.51
N PHE A 141 -11.96 11.80 17.19
CA PHE A 141 -11.97 10.91 16.02
C PHE A 141 -13.05 9.84 16.14
N ILE A 142 -13.20 9.21 17.32
CA ILE A 142 -14.33 8.28 17.59
C ILE A 142 -15.67 9.01 17.43
N ARG A 143 -15.79 10.23 17.94
CA ARG A 143 -17.00 11.05 17.85
C ARG A 143 -17.37 11.37 16.38
N GLU A 144 -16.38 11.73 15.55
CA GLU A 144 -16.58 11.99 14.12
C GLU A 144 -16.82 10.71 13.30
N MET A 145 -16.23 9.56 13.70
CA MET A 145 -16.57 8.26 13.10
C MET A 145 -18.04 7.93 13.30
N ASP A 146 -18.53 8.01 14.55
CA ASP A 146 -19.92 7.71 14.86
C ASP A 146 -20.89 8.71 14.21
N GLU A 147 -20.50 9.97 14.05
CA GLU A 147 -21.27 10.98 13.31
C GLU A 147 -21.36 10.62 11.81
N GLY A 148 -20.22 10.33 11.18
CA GLY A 148 -20.13 9.99 9.76
C GLY A 148 -20.78 8.66 9.39
N LEU A 149 -20.91 7.70 10.32
CA LEU A 149 -21.69 6.47 10.12
C LEU A 149 -23.22 6.72 10.15
N GLN A 150 -23.66 7.85 10.70
CA GLN A 150 -25.07 8.20 10.90
C GLN A 150 -25.61 9.24 9.92
N SER A 151 -24.76 10.01 9.24
CA SER A 151 -25.16 11.12 8.36
C SER A 151 -24.16 11.37 7.22
N GLU A 152 -24.58 12.18 6.25
CA GLU A 152 -23.73 12.66 5.15
C GLU A 152 -23.38 14.13 5.35
N GLY A 153 -22.25 14.57 4.77
CA GLY A 153 -21.75 15.95 4.88
C GLY A 153 -21.01 16.27 6.19
N THR A 154 -20.64 15.24 6.96
CA THR A 154 -19.82 15.28 8.17
C THR A 154 -18.33 15.48 7.88
N GLU A 155 -17.52 15.85 8.88
CA GLU A 155 -16.07 16.08 8.70
C GLU A 155 -15.32 14.79 8.33
N LEU A 156 -15.58 13.67 9.00
CA LEU A 156 -15.24 12.32 8.51
C LEU A 156 -16.35 11.79 7.60
N SER A 157 -16.00 11.31 6.40
CA SER A 157 -17.01 10.92 5.39
C SER A 157 -17.58 9.51 5.58
N GLN A 158 -16.79 8.56 6.11
CA GLN A 158 -17.24 7.18 6.42
C GLN A 158 -18.06 6.55 5.27
N ILE A 159 -17.47 6.52 4.07
CA ILE A 159 -18.11 6.08 2.83
C ILE A 159 -18.26 4.54 2.83
N PRO A 160 -19.48 4.00 2.73
CA PRO A 160 -19.69 2.55 2.61
C PRO A 160 -19.22 2.06 1.24
N THR A 161 -18.35 1.05 1.22
CA THR A 161 -17.70 0.57 -0.02
C THR A 161 -18.51 -0.49 -0.78
N TYR A 162 -19.63 -0.94 -0.19
CA TYR A 162 -20.42 -2.10 -0.65
C TYR A 162 -19.64 -3.44 -0.64
N VAL A 163 -18.41 -3.47 -0.12
CA VAL A 163 -17.64 -4.69 0.12
C VAL A 163 -17.98 -5.21 1.52
N THR A 164 -18.61 -6.39 1.58
CA THR A 164 -19.21 -6.96 2.80
C THR A 164 -18.43 -8.12 3.41
N ALA A 165 -17.38 -8.58 2.73
CA ALA A 165 -16.59 -9.74 3.12
C ALA A 165 -15.09 -9.47 2.97
N VAL A 166 -14.31 -10.02 3.91
CA VAL A 166 -12.85 -9.85 4.00
C VAL A 166 -12.19 -11.21 3.76
N PRO A 167 -11.14 -11.33 2.92
CA PRO A 167 -10.53 -12.60 2.57
C PRO A 167 -9.72 -13.17 3.73
N ASN A 168 -9.65 -14.50 3.81
CA ASN A 168 -8.98 -15.24 4.89
C ASN A 168 -7.81 -16.11 4.41
N GLY A 169 -7.36 -15.94 3.17
CA GLY A 169 -6.24 -16.65 2.57
C GLY A 169 -6.59 -18.00 1.96
N THR A 170 -7.84 -18.48 2.12
CA THR A 170 -8.33 -19.72 1.48
C THR A 170 -8.95 -19.47 0.11
N GLU A 171 -9.10 -18.20 -0.29
CA GLU A 171 -9.64 -17.79 -1.58
C GLU A 171 -8.83 -18.38 -2.74
N LYS A 172 -9.46 -19.29 -3.49
CA LYS A 172 -9.00 -19.75 -4.79
C LYS A 172 -9.85 -19.11 -5.87
N VAL A 173 -9.26 -18.83 -7.02
CA VAL A 173 -10.07 -18.48 -8.19
C VAL A 173 -10.90 -19.71 -8.59
N PRO A 174 -12.22 -19.60 -8.83
CA PRO A 174 -13.06 -20.76 -9.07
C PRO A 174 -12.67 -21.56 -10.31
N LEU A 175 -12.94 -22.87 -10.28
CA LEU A 175 -12.55 -23.81 -11.35
C LEU A 175 -13.31 -23.60 -12.68
N HIS A 176 -14.38 -22.79 -12.67
CA HIS A 176 -15.18 -22.44 -13.84
C HIS A 176 -14.74 -21.12 -14.52
N THR A 177 -14.00 -20.25 -13.83
CA THR A 177 -13.25 -19.16 -14.49
C THR A 177 -12.04 -19.76 -15.19
N ARG A 178 -12.06 -19.77 -16.53
CA ARG A 178 -11.31 -20.71 -17.36
C ARG A 178 -9.79 -20.80 -17.11
N ASP A 179 -9.16 -19.68 -16.77
CA ASP A 179 -7.70 -19.59 -16.51
C ASP A 179 -7.34 -19.36 -15.02
N GLY A 180 -8.33 -19.38 -14.12
CA GLY A 180 -8.09 -19.19 -12.68
C GLY A 180 -7.50 -17.82 -12.33
N LEU A 181 -7.99 -16.75 -12.96
CA LEU A 181 -7.38 -15.42 -12.97
C LEU A 181 -8.39 -14.29 -12.70
N TYR A 182 -7.99 -13.27 -11.93
CA TYR A 182 -8.70 -11.99 -11.80
C TYR A 182 -7.86 -10.84 -12.38
N MET A 183 -8.52 -9.81 -12.91
CA MET A 183 -7.84 -8.60 -13.35
C MET A 183 -7.97 -7.47 -12.32
N ALA A 184 -6.98 -6.58 -12.31
CA ALA A 184 -7.03 -5.32 -11.59
C ALA A 184 -6.41 -4.21 -12.44
N VAL A 185 -6.92 -2.99 -12.29
CA VAL A 185 -6.32 -1.79 -12.90
C VAL A 185 -6.27 -0.66 -11.89
N ASP A 186 -5.23 0.16 -11.98
CA ASP A 186 -4.85 1.14 -10.98
C ASP A 186 -4.50 2.48 -11.65
N LEU A 187 -5.37 3.48 -11.44
CA LEU A 187 -5.21 4.84 -11.96
C LEU A 187 -4.48 5.73 -10.95
N GLY A 188 -3.15 5.56 -10.89
CA GLY A 188 -2.27 6.39 -10.08
C GLY A 188 -2.08 7.81 -10.65
N GLY A 189 -1.59 8.74 -9.82
CA GLY A 189 -1.41 10.16 -10.16
C GLY A 189 -0.36 10.51 -11.24
N THR A 190 0.19 9.52 -11.96
CA THR A 190 1.26 9.70 -12.96
C THR A 190 1.40 8.47 -13.87
N ASN A 191 1.00 7.29 -13.39
CA ASN A 191 1.10 6.03 -14.13
C ASN A 191 -0.24 5.29 -14.03
N PHE A 192 -0.65 4.69 -15.14
CA PHE A 192 -1.68 3.66 -15.15
C PHE A 192 -1.00 2.29 -15.07
N ARG A 193 -1.67 1.34 -14.42
CA ARG A 193 -1.17 -0.02 -14.28
C ARG A 193 -2.29 -1.03 -14.52
N VAL A 194 -1.98 -2.08 -15.27
CA VAL A 194 -2.84 -3.24 -15.51
C VAL A 194 -2.16 -4.45 -14.88
N CYS A 195 -2.92 -5.22 -14.11
CA CYS A 195 -2.47 -6.41 -13.41
C CYS A 195 -3.41 -7.60 -13.68
N SER A 196 -2.85 -8.81 -13.67
CA SER A 196 -3.62 -10.05 -13.55
C SER A 196 -3.06 -10.91 -12.42
N ILE A 197 -3.96 -11.37 -11.56
CA ILE A 197 -3.66 -12.02 -10.29
C ILE A 197 -4.27 -13.42 -10.27
N GLN A 198 -3.45 -14.42 -9.94
CA GLN A 198 -3.88 -15.79 -9.69
C GLN A 198 -3.75 -16.08 -8.19
N LEU A 199 -4.88 -16.39 -7.54
CA LEU A 199 -4.95 -16.67 -6.10
C LEU A 199 -4.83 -18.18 -5.85
N HIS A 200 -3.81 -18.59 -5.10
CA HIS A 200 -3.50 -20.00 -4.85
C HIS A 200 -4.32 -20.61 -3.68
N GLY A 201 -5.00 -19.79 -2.88
CA GLY A 201 -5.78 -20.20 -1.70
C GLY A 201 -4.96 -20.89 -0.61
N ASN A 202 -3.77 -20.32 -0.36
CA ASN A 202 -2.83 -20.70 0.69
C ASN A 202 -2.03 -19.47 1.18
N THR A 203 -2.69 -18.32 1.27
CA THR A 203 -2.13 -16.97 1.47
C THR A 203 -1.11 -16.45 0.43
N THR A 204 -0.81 -17.21 -0.63
CA THR A 204 0.09 -16.78 -1.71
C THR A 204 -0.65 -16.52 -3.03
N PHE A 205 -0.05 -15.72 -3.92
CA PHE A 205 -0.59 -15.37 -5.23
C PHE A 205 0.53 -15.24 -6.27
N SER A 206 0.18 -15.31 -7.55
CA SER A 206 1.03 -14.91 -8.67
C SER A 206 0.50 -13.62 -9.29
N LEU A 207 1.41 -12.71 -9.70
CA LEU A 207 1.08 -11.38 -10.24
C LEU A 207 1.86 -11.13 -11.53
N THR A 208 1.15 -10.87 -12.61
CA THR A 208 1.69 -10.29 -13.85
C THR A 208 1.18 -8.85 -13.98
N GLN A 209 2.04 -7.89 -14.29
CA GLN A 209 1.67 -6.47 -14.38
C GLN A 209 2.40 -5.73 -15.51
N SER A 210 1.71 -4.78 -16.15
CA SER A 210 2.29 -3.74 -17.01
C SER A 210 1.98 -2.37 -16.44
N LYS A 211 2.97 -1.46 -16.45
CA LYS A 211 2.85 -0.09 -15.95
C LYS A 211 3.27 0.89 -17.05
N VAL A 212 2.49 1.95 -17.25
CA VAL A 212 2.69 2.95 -18.29
C VAL A 212 2.49 4.35 -17.73
N ALA A 213 3.30 5.32 -18.16
CA ALA A 213 3.11 6.72 -17.80
C ALA A 213 1.83 7.26 -18.46
N ILE A 214 1.07 8.09 -17.73
CA ILE A 214 -0.11 8.77 -18.26
C ILE A 214 0.37 10.04 -18.98
N PRO A 215 0.05 10.24 -20.28
CA PRO A 215 0.34 11.49 -20.97
C PRO A 215 -0.35 12.66 -20.26
N ARG A 216 0.36 13.77 -20.04
CA ARG A 216 -0.14 14.90 -19.23
C ARG A 216 -1.36 15.55 -19.86
N GLU A 217 -1.41 15.57 -21.18
CA GLU A 217 -2.55 16.01 -21.99
C GLU A 217 -3.83 15.22 -21.70
N LEU A 218 -3.75 13.94 -21.31
CA LEU A 218 -4.90 13.13 -20.91
C LEU A 218 -5.36 13.40 -19.47
N MET A 219 -4.49 13.96 -18.61
CA MET A 219 -4.86 14.35 -17.25
C MET A 219 -5.73 15.62 -17.23
N VAL A 220 -5.62 16.46 -18.25
CA VAL A 220 -6.37 17.73 -18.43
C VAL A 220 -7.18 17.72 -19.74
N ALA A 221 -7.63 16.54 -20.16
CA ALA A 221 -8.43 16.34 -21.36
C ALA A 221 -9.79 17.06 -21.26
N LYS A 222 -10.36 17.43 -22.41
CA LYS A 222 -11.67 18.10 -22.44
C LYS A 222 -12.82 17.14 -22.18
N THR A 223 -12.66 15.87 -22.54
CA THR A 223 -13.68 14.82 -22.38
C THR A 223 -13.13 13.66 -21.56
N SER A 224 -14.00 12.98 -20.82
CA SER A 224 -13.62 11.76 -20.11
C SER A 224 -13.17 10.65 -21.08
N LYS A 225 -13.80 10.58 -22.26
CA LYS A 225 -13.51 9.58 -23.30
C LYS A 225 -12.02 9.51 -23.66
N GLU A 226 -11.33 10.65 -23.79
CA GLU A 226 -9.89 10.69 -24.12
C GLU A 226 -9.04 9.89 -23.11
N LEU A 227 -9.28 10.04 -21.81
CA LEU A 227 -8.58 9.28 -20.77
C LEU A 227 -9.04 7.81 -20.74
N PHE A 228 -10.34 7.54 -20.63
CA PHE A 228 -10.84 6.17 -20.48
C PHE A 228 -10.54 5.30 -21.70
N SER A 229 -10.52 5.87 -22.91
CA SER A 229 -10.13 5.17 -24.14
C SER A 229 -8.65 4.80 -24.16
N PHE A 230 -7.78 5.60 -23.52
CA PHE A 230 -6.40 5.22 -23.28
C PHE A 230 -6.31 4.06 -22.28
N LEU A 231 -7.07 4.09 -21.16
CA LEU A 231 -7.09 3.00 -20.18
C LEU A 231 -7.51 1.67 -20.82
N ALA A 232 -8.60 1.67 -21.59
CA ALA A 232 -9.09 0.48 -22.30
C ALA A 232 -8.07 -0.08 -23.31
N LYS A 233 -7.34 0.79 -24.03
CA LYS A 233 -6.26 0.36 -24.94
C LYS A 233 -5.08 -0.27 -24.20
N GLN A 234 -4.75 0.19 -22.99
CA GLN A 234 -3.72 -0.45 -22.16
C GLN A 234 -4.17 -1.82 -21.63
N ILE A 235 -5.47 -2.00 -21.36
CA ILE A 235 -6.05 -3.33 -21.04
C ILE A 235 -5.97 -4.26 -22.26
N GLU A 236 -6.32 -3.78 -23.45
CA GLU A 236 -6.19 -4.55 -24.70
C GLU A 236 -4.74 -5.00 -24.95
N LEU A 237 -3.77 -4.08 -24.83
CA LEU A 237 -2.34 -4.39 -24.99
C LEU A 237 -1.84 -5.39 -23.94
N PHE A 238 -2.31 -5.30 -22.70
CA PHE A 238 -1.98 -6.26 -21.64
C PHE A 238 -2.53 -7.66 -21.95
N LEU A 239 -3.78 -7.76 -22.40
CA LEU A 239 -4.39 -9.03 -22.80
C LEU A 239 -3.66 -9.67 -23.98
N LYS A 240 -3.31 -8.88 -25.01
CA LYS A 240 -2.51 -9.35 -26.15
C LYS A 240 -1.11 -9.82 -25.75
N ALA A 241 -0.47 -9.18 -24.77
CA ALA A 241 0.90 -9.50 -24.37
C ALA A 241 1.03 -10.70 -23.42
N HIS A 242 0.04 -10.92 -22.54
CA HIS A 242 0.13 -11.90 -21.45
C HIS A 242 -0.94 -12.99 -21.47
N HIS A 243 -2.05 -12.79 -22.22
CA HIS A 243 -3.23 -13.66 -22.23
C HIS A 243 -3.75 -13.91 -23.67
N GLU A 244 -2.82 -14.01 -24.64
CA GLU A 244 -3.12 -14.06 -26.07
C GLU A 244 -4.08 -15.20 -26.44
N GLU A 245 -3.88 -16.40 -25.88
CA GLU A 245 -4.70 -17.58 -26.19
C GLU A 245 -6.18 -17.35 -25.85
N HIS A 246 -6.46 -16.72 -24.70
CA HIS A 246 -7.82 -16.37 -24.29
C HIS A 246 -8.38 -15.23 -25.17
N TYR A 247 -7.61 -14.15 -25.36
CA TYR A 247 -7.99 -13.01 -26.20
C TYR A 247 -8.38 -13.42 -27.63
N VAL A 248 -7.53 -14.21 -28.28
CA VAL A 248 -7.77 -14.77 -29.62
C VAL A 248 -8.88 -15.83 -29.62
N GLY A 249 -9.01 -16.60 -28.53
CA GLY A 249 -10.05 -17.60 -28.33
C GLY A 249 -11.46 -17.02 -28.19
N THR A 250 -11.61 -15.83 -27.61
CA THR A 250 -12.88 -15.07 -27.60
C THR A 250 -13.19 -14.53 -29.00
N LEU A 251 -12.25 -13.82 -29.63
CA LEU A 251 -12.47 -13.18 -30.93
C LEU A 251 -12.92 -14.19 -32.01
N LYS A 252 -12.21 -15.31 -32.16
CA LYS A 252 -12.53 -16.34 -33.15
C LYS A 252 -13.93 -16.93 -32.99
N ARG A 253 -14.45 -17.07 -31.76
CA ARG A 253 -15.81 -17.60 -31.54
C ARG A 253 -16.91 -16.58 -31.82
N ARG A 254 -16.61 -15.28 -31.63
CA ARG A 254 -17.49 -14.19 -32.05
C ARG A 254 -17.54 -14.05 -33.58
N GLU A 255 -16.41 -14.22 -34.27
CA GLU A 255 -16.35 -14.32 -35.75
C GLU A 255 -17.13 -15.52 -36.30
N LEU A 256 -17.13 -16.65 -35.58
CA LEU A 256 -17.87 -17.87 -35.94
C LEU A 256 -19.38 -17.81 -35.62
N GLY A 257 -19.91 -16.67 -35.16
CA GLY A 257 -21.33 -16.52 -34.84
C GLY A 257 -21.78 -17.27 -33.58
N GLY A 258 -20.86 -17.55 -32.65
CA GLY A 258 -21.22 -17.86 -31.27
C GLY A 258 -22.02 -16.71 -30.65
N GLY A 259 -22.90 -17.04 -29.71
CA GLY A 259 -23.78 -16.07 -29.05
C GLY A 259 -23.05 -15.14 -28.07
N GLU A 260 -23.77 -14.68 -27.05
CA GLU A 260 -23.19 -13.90 -25.96
C GLU A 260 -22.03 -14.65 -25.29
N ILE A 261 -20.99 -13.91 -24.89
CA ILE A 261 -19.82 -14.48 -24.22
C ILE A 261 -20.30 -15.04 -22.87
N ALA A 262 -20.09 -16.34 -22.62
CA ALA A 262 -20.45 -16.95 -21.35
C ALA A 262 -19.69 -16.27 -20.20
N GLU A 263 -20.34 -16.05 -19.05
CA GLU A 263 -19.72 -15.31 -17.92
C GLU A 263 -18.43 -15.98 -17.41
N GLU A 264 -18.26 -17.28 -17.63
CA GLU A 264 -17.06 -18.09 -17.38
C GLU A 264 -15.81 -17.65 -18.19
N GLU A 265 -16.02 -16.90 -19.28
CA GLU A 265 -15.00 -16.39 -20.21
C GLU A 265 -14.86 -14.85 -20.16
N ILE A 266 -15.34 -14.23 -19.08
CA ILE A 266 -15.23 -12.78 -18.86
C ILE A 266 -14.29 -12.52 -17.68
N PHE A 267 -13.22 -11.76 -17.92
CA PHE A 267 -12.33 -11.32 -16.85
C PHE A 267 -13.04 -10.29 -15.96
N ASN A 268 -13.33 -10.70 -14.72
CA ASN A 268 -13.79 -9.77 -13.69
C ASN A 268 -12.62 -8.89 -13.25
N LEU A 269 -12.79 -7.58 -13.42
CA LEU A 269 -11.78 -6.55 -13.20
C LEU A 269 -12.15 -5.67 -12.00
N GLY A 270 -11.22 -5.53 -11.06
CA GLY A 270 -11.28 -4.53 -10.00
C GLY A 270 -10.62 -3.23 -10.44
N PHE A 271 -11.35 -2.11 -10.40
CA PHE A 271 -10.86 -0.79 -10.79
C PHE A 271 -10.46 0.01 -9.54
N THR A 272 -9.16 0.06 -9.24
CA THR A 272 -8.62 0.99 -8.24
C THR A 272 -8.58 2.40 -8.81
N PHE A 273 -9.41 3.26 -8.21
CA PHE A 273 -9.63 4.63 -8.63
C PHE A 273 -9.54 5.53 -7.39
N SER A 274 -8.32 5.85 -6.98
CA SER A 274 -8.02 6.58 -5.75
C SER A 274 -8.27 8.09 -5.85
N PHE A 275 -9.53 8.47 -6.09
CA PHE A 275 -10.02 9.85 -6.11
C PHE A 275 -11.33 9.94 -5.30
N PRO A 276 -11.73 11.11 -4.80
CA PRO A 276 -13.00 11.29 -4.10
C PRO A 276 -14.20 10.90 -4.97
N VAL A 277 -14.87 9.81 -4.59
CA VAL A 277 -16.02 9.23 -5.29
C VAL A 277 -17.15 8.96 -4.30
N ASN A 278 -18.37 9.36 -4.66
CA ASN A 278 -19.58 8.91 -3.99
C ASN A 278 -19.95 7.51 -4.52
N GLN A 279 -19.58 6.47 -3.77
CA GLN A 279 -19.83 5.09 -4.15
C GLN A 279 -21.27 4.69 -3.80
N ILE A 280 -21.99 4.14 -4.78
CA ILE A 280 -23.43 3.82 -4.70
C ILE A 280 -23.74 2.36 -5.10
N GLY A 281 -22.70 1.54 -5.15
CA GLY A 281 -22.72 0.11 -5.44
C GLY A 281 -21.29 -0.43 -5.53
N ILE A 282 -21.10 -1.74 -5.43
CA ILE A 282 -19.74 -2.33 -5.45
C ILE A 282 -18.99 -2.02 -6.75
N ASN A 283 -19.70 -1.87 -7.87
CA ASN A 283 -19.17 -1.54 -9.19
C ASN A 283 -19.67 -0.18 -9.73
N LYS A 284 -20.05 0.76 -8.87
CA LYS A 284 -20.68 2.02 -9.28
C LYS A 284 -20.32 3.19 -8.38
N GLY A 285 -19.78 4.26 -8.94
CA GLY A 285 -19.38 5.42 -8.14
C GLY A 285 -19.21 6.72 -8.93
N MET A 286 -19.83 7.78 -8.41
CA MET A 286 -19.86 9.10 -9.04
C MET A 286 -18.65 9.94 -8.64
N LEU A 287 -17.81 10.36 -9.59
CA LEU A 287 -16.65 11.22 -9.30
C LEU A 287 -17.10 12.55 -8.68
N MET A 288 -16.61 12.88 -7.49
CA MET A 288 -16.95 14.13 -6.80
C MET A 288 -16.05 15.29 -7.25
N ARG A 289 -14.75 15.03 -7.40
CA ARG A 289 -13.72 16.00 -7.84
C ARG A 289 -12.42 15.30 -8.17
N TRP A 290 -11.67 15.84 -9.12
CA TRP A 290 -10.29 15.40 -9.38
C TRP A 290 -9.31 15.86 -8.30
N THR A 291 -8.19 15.13 -8.22
CA THR A 291 -7.02 15.44 -7.39
C THR A 291 -5.75 15.02 -8.17
N LYS A 292 -4.57 15.00 -7.54
CA LYS A 292 -3.34 14.41 -8.11
C LYS A 292 -2.93 14.98 -9.50
N GLY A 293 -3.33 16.23 -9.80
CA GLY A 293 -3.01 16.92 -11.06
C GLY A 293 -3.96 16.64 -12.24
N PHE A 294 -5.05 15.90 -12.03
CA PHE A 294 -6.11 15.76 -13.04
C PHE A 294 -7.09 16.93 -13.00
N ASP A 295 -7.63 17.31 -14.17
CA ASP A 295 -8.71 18.29 -14.32
C ASP A 295 -9.54 17.99 -15.59
N ILE A 296 -10.39 16.96 -15.52
CA ILE A 296 -11.31 16.58 -16.60
C ILE A 296 -12.74 16.87 -16.13
N GLN A 297 -13.19 18.12 -16.31
CA GLN A 297 -14.50 18.57 -15.83
C GLN A 297 -15.67 17.70 -16.34
N ASP A 298 -15.58 17.18 -17.57
CA ASP A 298 -16.58 16.28 -18.16
C ASP A 298 -16.73 14.94 -17.42
N ALA A 299 -15.77 14.51 -16.59
CA ALA A 299 -15.91 13.30 -15.77
C ALA A 299 -16.63 13.53 -14.43
N VAL A 300 -16.72 14.78 -13.96
CA VAL A 300 -17.26 15.10 -12.64
C VAL A 300 -18.78 14.86 -12.63
N GLY A 301 -19.28 14.17 -11.60
CA GLY A 301 -20.67 13.75 -11.51
C GLY A 301 -21.06 12.59 -12.43
N LYS A 302 -20.10 11.92 -13.10
CA LYS A 302 -20.33 10.68 -13.87
C LYS A 302 -19.84 9.43 -13.13
N ASP A 303 -20.43 8.29 -13.46
CA ASP A 303 -20.02 6.98 -12.95
C ASP A 303 -18.74 6.50 -13.64
N VAL A 304 -17.66 6.37 -12.87
CA VAL A 304 -16.33 6.06 -13.43
C VAL A 304 -16.21 4.61 -13.90
N CYS A 305 -17.02 3.70 -13.35
CA CYS A 305 -17.09 2.32 -13.80
C CYS A 305 -17.78 2.21 -15.17
N ALA A 306 -18.92 2.87 -15.35
CA ALA A 306 -19.58 2.94 -16.66
C ALA A 306 -18.69 3.63 -17.71
N LEU A 307 -17.93 4.68 -17.35
CA LEU A 307 -16.98 5.33 -18.27
C LEU A 307 -15.88 4.37 -18.75
N LEU A 308 -15.32 3.55 -17.86
CA LEU A 308 -14.32 2.55 -18.24
C LEU A 308 -14.94 1.39 -19.04
N GLN A 309 -16.10 0.86 -18.60
CA GLN A 309 -16.78 -0.23 -19.30
C GLN A 309 -17.17 0.17 -20.73
N THR A 310 -17.65 1.39 -20.95
CA THR A 310 -18.01 1.88 -22.30
C THR A 310 -16.85 1.75 -23.30
N GLU A 311 -15.64 2.12 -22.89
CA GLU A 311 -14.46 2.05 -23.76
C GLU A 311 -13.90 0.61 -23.90
N ILE A 312 -14.09 -0.24 -22.89
CA ILE A 312 -13.82 -1.69 -22.95
C ILE A 312 -14.76 -2.38 -23.94
N ASP A 313 -16.05 -2.00 -23.93
CA ASP A 313 -17.09 -2.54 -24.81
C ASP A 313 -16.89 -2.06 -26.25
N GLU A 314 -16.50 -0.79 -26.47
CA GLU A 314 -16.09 -0.28 -27.80
C GLU A 314 -14.89 -1.05 -28.37
N LEU A 315 -13.93 -1.45 -27.54
CA LEU A 315 -12.81 -2.33 -27.93
C LEU A 315 -13.15 -3.83 -27.94
N HIS A 316 -14.39 -4.20 -27.62
CA HIS A 316 -14.90 -5.58 -27.71
C HIS A 316 -14.16 -6.61 -26.82
N LEU A 317 -13.55 -6.17 -25.71
CA LEU A 317 -12.73 -7.01 -24.84
C LEU A 317 -13.57 -7.92 -23.93
N PRO A 318 -13.11 -9.14 -23.58
CA PRO A 318 -13.79 -10.01 -22.61
C PRO A 318 -13.53 -9.57 -21.15
N VAL A 319 -13.91 -8.35 -20.80
CA VAL A 319 -13.59 -7.73 -19.49
C VAL A 319 -14.82 -7.01 -18.93
N LYS A 320 -15.11 -7.22 -17.64
CA LYS A 320 -16.23 -6.62 -16.90
C LYS A 320 -15.70 -5.90 -15.67
N VAL A 321 -15.98 -4.61 -15.55
CA VAL A 321 -15.69 -3.79 -14.36
C VAL A 321 -16.58 -4.30 -13.22
N ALA A 322 -16.05 -5.24 -12.45
CA ALA A 322 -16.77 -5.99 -11.42
C ALA A 322 -16.76 -5.27 -10.07
N ALA A 323 -15.78 -4.39 -9.83
CA ALA A 323 -15.71 -3.57 -8.62
C ALA A 323 -15.03 -2.22 -8.84
N LEU A 324 -15.45 -1.21 -8.08
CA LEU A 324 -14.75 0.03 -7.83
C LEU A 324 -14.02 -0.06 -6.48
N VAL A 325 -12.78 0.40 -6.45
CA VAL A 325 -11.87 0.19 -5.32
C VAL A 325 -11.14 1.48 -4.96
N ASN A 326 -11.10 1.82 -3.67
CA ASN A 326 -10.19 2.82 -3.11
C ASN A 326 -8.92 2.09 -2.62
N ASP A 327 -7.74 2.73 -2.74
CA ASP A 327 -6.47 2.09 -2.38
C ASP A 327 -6.45 1.53 -0.95
N THR A 328 -6.99 2.26 0.03
CA THR A 328 -7.12 1.79 1.42
C THR A 328 -7.90 0.47 1.57
N VAL A 329 -8.96 0.29 0.79
CA VAL A 329 -9.79 -0.93 0.76
C VAL A 329 -8.99 -2.06 0.13
N GLY A 330 -8.27 -1.78 -0.96
CA GLY A 330 -7.34 -2.72 -1.56
C GLY A 330 -6.23 -3.15 -0.60
N THR A 331 -5.64 -2.21 0.14
CA THR A 331 -4.63 -2.43 1.19
C THR A 331 -5.15 -3.35 2.29
N LEU A 332 -6.39 -3.17 2.77
CA LEU A 332 -7.03 -4.07 3.74
C LEU A 332 -7.15 -5.49 3.16
N MET A 333 -7.70 -5.62 1.95
CA MET A 333 -8.00 -6.92 1.32
C MET A 333 -6.71 -7.70 0.98
N ALA A 334 -5.71 -7.03 0.40
CA ALA A 334 -4.40 -7.62 0.10
C ALA A 334 -3.65 -8.05 1.37
N ARG A 335 -3.72 -7.23 2.44
CA ARG A 335 -3.19 -7.61 3.75
C ARG A 335 -3.90 -8.84 4.28
N SER A 336 -5.22 -8.86 4.30
CA SER A 336 -5.99 -9.94 4.93
C SER A 336 -5.81 -11.29 4.23
N TYR A 337 -5.63 -11.30 2.90
CA TYR A 337 -5.31 -12.52 2.16
C TYR A 337 -3.87 -13.02 2.43
N THR A 338 -2.91 -12.13 2.73
CA THR A 338 -1.48 -12.47 2.96
C THR A 338 -1.09 -12.57 4.44
N SER A 339 -1.96 -12.16 5.35
CA SER A 339 -1.78 -12.14 6.80
C SER A 339 -1.56 -13.56 7.35
N PRO A 340 -0.59 -13.78 8.26
CA PRO A 340 -0.41 -15.08 8.91
C PRO A 340 -1.50 -15.34 9.96
N GLY A 341 -1.99 -16.58 10.00
CA GLY A 341 -3.13 -16.99 10.83
C GLY A 341 -4.45 -16.94 10.05
N LYS A 342 -5.58 -17.18 10.73
CA LYS A 342 -6.94 -17.06 10.15
C LYS A 342 -7.62 -15.73 10.48
N THR A 343 -6.85 -14.75 10.97
CA THR A 343 -7.35 -13.44 11.39
C THR A 343 -7.52 -12.50 10.21
N GLY A 344 -8.76 -12.09 9.97
CA GLY A 344 -9.07 -11.04 9.02
C GLY A 344 -8.54 -9.68 9.50
N THR A 345 -7.89 -8.93 8.61
CA THR A 345 -7.34 -7.59 8.88
C THR A 345 -8.47 -6.60 9.20
N LEU A 346 -8.28 -5.80 10.25
CA LEU A 346 -9.27 -4.81 10.71
C LEU A 346 -9.27 -3.54 9.86
N LEU A 347 -8.08 -3.07 9.47
CA LEU A 347 -7.82 -1.74 8.92
C LEU A 347 -6.74 -1.85 7.84
N GLY A 348 -7.00 -1.27 6.66
CA GLY A 348 -6.00 -0.95 5.65
C GLY A 348 -5.77 0.56 5.64
N ALA A 349 -4.53 1.01 5.90
CA ALA A 349 -4.18 2.42 6.05
C ALA A 349 -3.04 2.84 5.10
N ILE A 350 -3.16 4.03 4.53
CA ILE A 350 -2.12 4.67 3.71
C ILE A 350 -1.42 5.75 4.52
N PHE A 351 -0.09 5.67 4.62
CA PHE A 351 0.79 6.70 5.17
C PHE A 351 1.89 7.01 4.15
N GLY A 352 1.58 7.87 3.17
CA GLY A 352 2.50 8.22 2.08
C GLY A 352 2.32 9.68 1.66
N THR A 353 2.26 9.95 0.35
CA THR A 353 2.00 11.30 -0.19
C THR A 353 0.68 11.89 0.31
N GLY A 354 -0.36 11.05 0.46
CA GLY A 354 -1.58 11.36 1.19
C GLY A 354 -1.75 10.46 2.42
N THR A 355 -2.83 10.61 3.16
CA THR A 355 -3.23 9.60 4.17
C THR A 355 -4.75 9.41 4.24
N ASN A 356 -5.14 8.13 4.27
CA ASN A 356 -6.50 7.66 4.42
C ASN A 356 -6.49 6.24 5.03
N GLY A 357 -7.63 5.72 5.45
CA GLY A 357 -7.79 4.31 5.81
C GLY A 357 -9.21 3.80 5.60
N ALA A 358 -9.34 2.49 5.40
CA ALA A 358 -10.61 1.77 5.37
C ALA A 358 -10.59 0.63 6.39
N TYR A 359 -11.74 0.34 6.99
CA TYR A 359 -11.82 -0.62 8.10
C TYR A 359 -13.11 -1.44 8.06
N VAL A 360 -13.10 -2.57 8.75
CA VAL A 360 -14.25 -3.47 8.89
C VAL A 360 -15.14 -2.98 10.03
N GLU A 361 -16.34 -2.49 9.70
CA GLU A 361 -17.37 -2.12 10.66
C GLU A 361 -18.60 -3.04 10.53
N LYS A 362 -19.40 -3.12 11.59
CA LYS A 362 -20.68 -3.82 11.56
C LYS A 362 -21.71 -3.04 10.73
N LEU A 363 -22.44 -3.76 9.91
CA LEU A 363 -23.48 -3.22 9.03
C LEU A 363 -24.63 -2.53 9.81
N ASP A 364 -24.90 -2.95 11.05
CA ASP A 364 -25.93 -2.33 11.91
C ASP A 364 -25.56 -0.91 12.37
N ARG A 365 -24.26 -0.57 12.44
CA ARG A 365 -23.76 0.77 12.78
C ARG A 365 -23.73 1.74 11.61
N VAL A 366 -23.65 1.25 10.37
CA VAL A 366 -23.63 2.08 9.15
C VAL A 366 -25.04 2.60 8.85
N THR A 367 -25.63 3.34 9.80
CA THR A 367 -27.07 3.60 9.78
C THR A 367 -27.51 4.53 8.66
N LYS A 368 -26.61 5.31 8.07
CA LYS A 368 -26.94 6.07 6.85
C LYS A 368 -27.23 5.14 5.66
N LEU A 369 -26.45 4.07 5.48
CA LEU A 369 -26.67 3.06 4.45
C LEU A 369 -27.91 2.21 4.72
N THR A 370 -28.14 1.80 5.97
CA THR A 370 -29.26 0.90 6.31
C THR A 370 -30.61 1.63 6.47
N LYS A 371 -30.61 2.97 6.55
CA LYS A 371 -31.83 3.81 6.52
C LYS A 371 -32.13 4.40 5.14
N ASP A 372 -31.14 4.54 4.24
CA ASP A 372 -31.41 5.04 2.90
C ASP A 372 -32.20 4.01 2.07
N LYS A 373 -33.21 4.51 1.36
CA LYS A 373 -34.08 3.75 0.46
C LYS A 373 -33.55 3.70 -0.97
N ASN A 374 -32.51 4.48 -1.26
CA ASN A 374 -31.87 4.61 -2.58
C ASN A 374 -30.48 3.96 -2.63
N ALA A 375 -30.02 3.37 -1.52
CA ALA A 375 -28.80 2.59 -1.46
C ALA A 375 -28.85 1.44 -2.48
N GLY A 376 -27.72 1.17 -3.14
CA GLY A 376 -27.60 0.03 -4.05
C GLY A 376 -27.72 -1.31 -3.30
N ASP A 377 -27.80 -2.41 -4.06
CA ASP A 377 -27.80 -3.75 -3.46
C ASP A 377 -26.43 -4.07 -2.82
N TYR A 378 -26.48 -4.66 -1.63
CA TYR A 378 -25.33 -5.21 -0.89
C TYR A 378 -25.75 -6.49 -0.16
N ASP A 379 -24.81 -7.43 -0.05
CA ASP A 379 -25.01 -8.61 0.79
C ASP A 379 -25.13 -8.23 2.27
N LYS A 380 -25.94 -9.01 3.00
CA LYS A 380 -26.25 -8.82 4.41
C LYS A 380 -25.88 -10.06 5.24
N SER A 381 -25.36 -11.13 4.59
CA SER A 381 -25.08 -12.43 5.21
C SER A 381 -23.96 -12.38 6.26
N THR A 382 -22.95 -11.52 6.06
CA THR A 382 -21.80 -11.38 6.96
C THR A 382 -22.09 -10.50 8.19
N GLY A 383 -23.02 -9.55 8.05
CA GLY A 383 -23.23 -8.48 9.03
C GLY A 383 -22.09 -7.44 9.10
N GLU A 384 -21.11 -7.49 8.19
CA GLU A 384 -19.97 -6.56 8.13
C GLU A 384 -20.00 -5.72 6.83
N MET A 385 -19.38 -4.54 6.88
CA MET A 385 -19.21 -3.60 5.77
C MET A 385 -17.83 -2.96 5.89
N ILE A 386 -17.05 -2.96 4.80
CA ILE A 386 -15.82 -2.16 4.77
C ILE A 386 -16.21 -0.70 4.53
N VAL A 387 -15.75 0.17 5.41
CA VAL A 387 -16.01 1.62 5.36
C VAL A 387 -14.69 2.35 5.08
N ASN A 388 -14.66 3.12 3.99
CA ASN A 388 -13.57 4.05 3.69
C ASN A 388 -13.77 5.31 4.53
N THR A 389 -12.82 5.66 5.39
CA THR A 389 -12.98 6.80 6.31
C THR A 389 -12.93 8.16 5.62
N GLU A 390 -12.14 8.27 4.54
CA GLU A 390 -11.60 9.53 3.99
C GLU A 390 -10.98 10.41 5.10
N TRP A 391 -10.20 9.82 6.02
CA TRP A 391 -9.79 10.48 7.27
C TRP A 391 -8.92 11.72 7.11
N GLY A 392 -8.43 12.04 5.91
CA GLY A 392 -7.65 13.24 5.67
C GLY A 392 -8.39 14.52 6.08
N SER A 393 -9.72 14.50 6.07
CA SER A 393 -10.62 15.58 6.48
C SER A 393 -11.05 15.55 7.97
N PHE A 394 -10.48 14.68 8.82
CA PHE A 394 -10.71 14.71 10.27
C PHE A 394 -10.38 16.09 10.87
N ASP A 395 -11.27 16.59 11.74
CA ASP A 395 -11.07 17.81 12.54
C ASP A 395 -10.58 19.03 11.72
N ASN A 396 -11.24 19.31 10.58
CA ASN A 396 -11.03 20.55 9.82
C ASN A 396 -11.38 21.80 10.63
N SER A 397 -12.26 21.66 11.61
CA SER A 397 -12.62 22.70 12.58
C SER A 397 -11.61 22.90 13.72
N LEU A 398 -10.51 22.13 13.78
CA LEU A 398 -9.34 22.31 14.64
C LEU A 398 -9.62 22.35 16.16
N ARG A 399 -10.46 21.44 16.62
CA ARG A 399 -10.85 21.21 18.02
C ARG A 399 -9.74 20.53 18.82
N THR A 400 -8.95 19.68 18.17
CA THR A 400 -7.93 18.81 18.80
C THR A 400 -6.58 18.78 18.06
N LEU A 401 -6.58 18.99 16.74
CA LEU A 401 -5.35 19.00 15.94
C LEU A 401 -4.41 20.17 16.30
N PRO A 402 -3.08 19.97 16.27
CA PRO A 402 -2.12 21.04 16.50
C PRO A 402 -2.23 22.09 15.40
N ASN A 403 -2.16 23.38 15.75
CA ASN A 403 -2.28 24.46 14.78
C ASN A 403 -1.17 25.50 15.01
N THR A 404 0.06 25.14 14.64
CA THR A 404 1.23 26.02 14.70
C THR A 404 1.13 27.13 13.65
N PRO A 405 1.91 28.22 13.76
CA PRO A 405 2.00 29.23 12.70
C PRO A 405 2.35 28.63 11.32
N TYR A 406 3.14 27.54 11.31
CA TYR A 406 3.54 26.82 10.11
C TYR A 406 2.38 26.06 9.46
N ASP A 407 1.54 25.40 10.28
CA ASP A 407 0.33 24.71 9.78
C ASP A 407 -0.66 25.71 9.17
N VAL A 408 -0.79 26.90 9.77
CA VAL A 408 -1.66 27.99 9.29
C VAL A 408 -1.13 28.59 7.98
N GLU A 409 0.19 28.82 7.86
CA GLU A 409 0.77 29.34 6.62
C GLU A 409 0.73 28.31 5.48
N LEU A 410 0.98 27.03 5.78
CA LEU A 410 0.85 25.93 4.83
C LEU A 410 -0.59 25.78 4.34
N ASP A 411 -1.57 25.76 5.24
CA ASP A 411 -2.99 25.65 4.88
C ASP A 411 -3.43 26.80 3.96
N LYS A 412 -3.13 28.04 4.36
CA LYS A 412 -3.45 29.26 3.62
C LYS A 412 -2.84 29.31 2.21
N LYS A 413 -1.71 28.62 2.00
CA LYS A 413 -1.01 28.51 0.71
C LYS A 413 -1.26 27.18 -0.03
N SER A 414 -2.09 26.31 0.52
CA SER A 414 -2.48 25.06 -0.12
C SER A 414 -3.52 25.28 -1.21
N VAL A 415 -3.72 24.29 -2.10
CA VAL A 415 -4.72 24.36 -3.17
C VAL A 415 -6.16 24.47 -2.63
N ASN A 416 -6.42 23.93 -1.43
CA ASN A 416 -7.73 23.97 -0.78
C ASN A 416 -7.55 24.34 0.72
N PRO A 417 -7.50 25.63 1.09
CA PRO A 417 -7.42 26.04 2.48
C PRO A 417 -8.63 25.59 3.31
N GLY A 418 -8.45 25.32 4.60
CA GLY A 418 -9.50 24.95 5.55
C GLY A 418 -10.09 23.54 5.41
N ILE A 419 -9.58 22.69 4.51
CA ILE A 419 -9.97 21.28 4.38
C ILE A 419 -8.73 20.36 4.34
N GLN A 420 -8.93 19.04 4.49
CA GLN A 420 -7.84 18.05 4.59
C GLN A 420 -6.87 18.34 5.76
N MET A 421 -7.38 18.81 6.89
CA MET A 421 -6.52 19.35 7.95
C MET A 421 -5.70 18.28 8.68
N PHE A 422 -6.22 17.06 8.85
CA PHE A 422 -5.44 15.93 9.36
C PHE A 422 -4.35 15.50 8.36
N GLU A 423 -4.70 15.38 7.08
CA GLU A 423 -3.75 14.99 6.03
C GLU A 423 -2.56 15.96 5.93
N LYS A 424 -2.83 17.27 5.99
CA LYS A 424 -1.81 18.34 6.02
C LYS A 424 -0.80 18.25 7.17
N ARG A 425 -1.09 17.47 8.22
CA ARG A 425 -0.25 17.30 9.42
C ARG A 425 0.43 15.94 9.50
N VAL A 426 0.04 15.00 8.64
CA VAL A 426 0.49 13.60 8.64
C VAL A 426 1.24 13.24 7.35
N SER A 427 0.77 13.65 6.17
CA SER A 427 1.23 13.08 4.91
C SER A 427 2.54 13.68 4.38
N GLY A 428 3.30 12.85 3.67
CA GLY A 428 4.62 13.17 3.11
C GLY A 428 4.60 14.21 1.98
N MET A 429 3.43 14.69 1.56
CA MET A 429 3.33 15.89 0.72
C MET A 429 3.60 17.19 1.51
N PHE A 430 3.36 17.19 2.83
CA PHE A 430 3.31 18.42 3.62
C PHE A 430 4.45 18.55 4.65
N LEU A 431 5.05 17.45 5.11
CA LEU A 431 6.08 17.50 6.17
C LEU A 431 7.34 18.29 5.76
N GLY A 432 7.76 18.18 4.48
CA GLY A 432 8.84 18.99 3.91
C GLY A 432 8.55 20.50 3.91
N GLU A 433 7.34 20.91 3.54
CA GLU A 433 6.92 22.33 3.57
C GLU A 433 6.84 22.87 5.01
N LEU A 434 6.41 22.06 5.98
CA LEU A 434 6.43 22.44 7.40
C LEU A 434 7.86 22.72 7.89
N LEU A 435 8.83 21.87 7.52
CA LEU A 435 10.24 22.10 7.82
C LEU A 435 10.74 23.37 7.12
N ARG A 436 10.42 23.56 5.83
CA ARG A 436 10.81 24.74 5.06
C ARG A 436 10.30 26.04 5.69
N LEU A 437 9.04 26.07 6.13
CA LEU A 437 8.44 27.22 6.82
C LEU A 437 9.08 27.45 8.20
N ALA A 438 9.43 26.39 8.92
CA ALA A 438 10.18 26.46 10.18
C ALA A 438 11.57 27.07 10.01
N LEU A 439 12.35 26.57 9.04
CA LEU A 439 13.68 27.09 8.72
C LEU A 439 13.60 28.54 8.21
N LEU A 440 12.64 28.87 7.32
CA LEU A 440 12.47 30.24 6.82
C LEU A 440 12.03 31.26 7.88
N LYS A 441 11.40 30.84 8.99
CA LYS A 441 11.15 31.73 10.14
C LYS A 441 12.47 32.09 10.84
N LEU A 442 13.35 31.10 11.02
CA LEU A 442 14.64 31.27 11.68
C LEU A 442 15.65 32.05 10.81
N ILE A 443 15.78 31.72 9.52
CA ILE A 443 16.67 32.43 8.56
C ILE A 443 16.32 33.92 8.42
N LYS A 444 15.08 34.31 8.73
CA LYS A 444 14.61 35.70 8.66
C LYS A 444 14.68 36.44 10.00
N ASP A 445 15.04 35.77 11.08
CA ASP A 445 15.19 36.39 12.40
C ASP A 445 16.67 36.75 12.62
N PRO A 446 17.05 38.03 12.61
CA PRO A 446 18.45 38.44 12.78
C PRO A 446 19.01 38.17 14.17
N ALA A 447 18.20 37.68 15.13
CA ALA A 447 18.69 37.18 16.41
C ALA A 447 19.12 35.69 16.37
N VAL A 448 18.88 34.97 15.27
CA VAL A 448 19.13 33.54 15.14
C VAL A 448 20.21 33.27 14.09
N PRO A 449 21.42 32.80 14.46
CA PRO A 449 22.53 32.60 13.53
C PRO A 449 22.41 31.29 12.72
N LEU A 450 21.22 30.93 12.24
CA LEU A 450 21.03 29.76 11.38
C LEU A 450 21.53 30.07 9.96
N PHE A 451 22.50 29.31 9.47
CA PHE A 451 23.17 29.52 8.19
C PHE A 451 23.80 30.92 8.05
N ALA A 452 24.30 31.51 9.14
CA ALA A 452 24.86 32.86 9.18
C ALA A 452 26.39 32.89 9.38
N ASP A 453 27.03 33.97 8.90
CA ASP A 453 28.49 34.02 8.73
C ASP A 453 29.29 34.66 9.87
N ASP A 454 28.67 35.47 10.74
CA ASP A 454 29.40 36.21 11.76
C ASP A 454 29.88 35.32 12.92
N ASN A 455 29.16 34.23 13.26
CA ASN A 455 29.70 33.17 14.13
C ASN A 455 28.83 31.90 14.21
N SER A 456 29.42 30.72 13.91
CA SER A 456 28.73 29.42 14.05
C SER A 456 29.58 28.24 14.59
N ALA A 457 30.58 28.34 15.49
CA ALA A 457 31.41 29.45 15.96
C ALA A 457 32.78 29.53 15.22
N SER A 458 32.95 28.68 14.20
CA SER A 458 33.97 28.70 13.15
C SER A 458 33.66 27.50 12.25
N ASN A 459 33.42 27.69 10.95
CA ASN A 459 32.85 26.65 10.09
C ASN A 459 33.89 25.60 9.65
N ASP A 460 34.36 24.80 10.61
CA ASP A 460 35.43 23.80 10.56
C ASP A 460 36.82 24.29 10.06
N VAL A 461 36.95 25.52 9.50
CA VAL A 461 37.97 26.56 9.81
C VAL A 461 37.82 27.80 8.90
N HIS A 462 37.50 27.64 7.61
CA HIS A 462 37.28 28.74 6.67
C HIS A 462 36.30 28.38 5.54
N SER A 463 35.00 28.56 5.79
CA SER A 463 33.98 28.63 4.71
C SER A 463 32.70 29.31 5.20
N THR A 464 32.42 30.49 4.66
CA THR A 464 31.14 31.21 4.71
C THR A 464 29.97 30.29 4.36
N THR A 465 28.94 30.21 5.19
CA THR A 465 27.74 29.39 4.95
C THR A 465 26.82 30.14 4.00
N GLN A 466 26.64 29.63 2.78
CA GLN A 466 25.89 30.34 1.74
C GLN A 466 24.66 29.56 1.29
N ILE A 467 23.47 30.13 1.54
CA ILE A 467 22.25 29.79 0.81
C ILE A 467 22.34 30.49 -0.56
N HIS A 468 22.29 29.74 -1.66
CA HIS A 468 22.27 30.35 -3.00
C HIS A 468 20.91 30.98 -3.32
N ASP A 469 20.88 32.03 -4.15
CA ASP A 469 19.63 32.65 -4.64
C ASP A 469 18.73 31.65 -5.38
N GLY A 470 19.34 30.64 -6.00
CA GLY A 470 18.66 29.54 -6.67
C GLY A 470 17.97 28.55 -5.72
N SER A 471 18.31 28.57 -4.42
CA SER A 471 17.97 27.50 -3.48
C SER A 471 16.47 27.18 -3.46
N SER A 472 16.18 25.88 -3.35
CA SER A 472 14.83 25.39 -3.21
C SER A 472 14.17 25.81 -1.89
N ILE A 473 14.94 26.18 -0.85
CA ILE A 473 14.38 26.64 0.44
C ILE A 473 13.48 27.88 0.28
N TRP A 474 13.79 28.75 -0.68
CA TRP A 474 13.00 29.96 -0.99
C TRP A 474 11.66 29.64 -1.67
N LYS A 475 11.58 28.51 -2.38
CA LYS A 475 10.44 28.11 -3.22
C LYS A 475 9.43 27.30 -2.41
N GLN A 476 8.14 27.59 -2.57
CA GLN A 476 7.08 26.78 -1.95
C GLN A 476 7.14 25.34 -2.48
N TRP A 477 6.97 24.35 -1.59
CA TRP A 477 7.18 22.92 -1.86
C TRP A 477 8.62 22.54 -2.26
N GLY A 478 9.59 23.43 -2.03
CA GLY A 478 10.99 23.21 -2.38
C GLY A 478 11.78 22.31 -1.42
N ILE A 479 11.19 21.91 -0.28
CA ILE A 479 11.68 20.80 0.54
C ILE A 479 10.63 19.71 0.55
N ASP A 480 11.04 18.49 0.23
CA ASP A 480 10.20 17.29 0.31
C ASP A 480 10.56 16.42 1.53
N THR A 481 9.73 15.41 1.79
CA THR A 481 9.83 14.62 3.02
C THR A 481 11.00 13.63 3.04
N SER A 482 11.63 13.33 1.90
CA SER A 482 12.85 12.51 1.86
C SER A 482 14.00 13.16 2.64
N PHE A 483 14.09 14.50 2.64
CA PHE A 483 15.09 15.21 3.45
C PHE A 483 14.84 15.06 4.95
N LEU A 484 13.59 14.97 5.40
CA LEU A 484 13.28 14.67 6.81
C LEU A 484 13.69 13.23 7.16
N SER A 485 13.57 12.27 6.23
CA SER A 485 14.11 10.91 6.41
C SER A 485 15.63 10.90 6.50
N VAL A 486 16.34 11.71 5.69
CA VAL A 486 17.80 11.91 5.80
C VAL A 486 18.16 12.51 7.16
N CYS A 487 17.44 13.53 7.63
CA CYS A 487 17.66 14.14 8.95
C CYS A 487 17.49 13.14 10.10
N ALA A 488 16.42 12.34 10.06
CA ALA A 488 16.14 11.33 11.08
C ALA A 488 17.17 10.18 11.06
N GLY A 489 17.57 9.73 9.88
CA GLY A 489 18.47 8.59 9.68
C GLY A 489 19.97 8.89 9.78
N ASP A 490 20.41 10.14 9.62
CA ASP A 490 21.84 10.47 9.70
C ASP A 490 22.38 10.33 11.12
N THR A 491 23.21 9.30 11.29
CA THR A 491 23.94 8.95 12.52
C THR A 491 25.45 9.17 12.36
N SER A 492 25.89 9.80 11.27
CA SER A 492 27.30 10.06 11.00
C SER A 492 27.85 11.23 11.84
N PRO A 493 29.15 11.23 12.19
CA PRO A 493 29.74 12.31 12.99
C PRO A 493 29.56 13.68 12.33
N GLY A 494 28.95 14.62 13.06
CA GLY A 494 28.66 15.96 12.58
C GLY A 494 27.61 16.03 11.46
N TYR A 495 26.72 15.03 11.36
CA TYR A 495 25.61 14.95 10.40
C TYR A 495 26.06 15.16 8.95
N ARG A 496 27.07 14.38 8.54
CA ARG A 496 27.76 14.54 7.25
C ARG A 496 26.85 14.24 6.05
N MET A 497 25.87 13.35 6.17
CA MET A 497 24.94 13.07 5.07
C MET A 497 23.93 14.21 4.93
N LEU A 498 23.37 14.69 6.05
CA LEU A 498 22.50 15.87 6.11
C LEU A 498 23.19 17.11 5.50
N ARG A 499 24.43 17.41 5.93
CA ARG A 499 25.25 18.51 5.37
C ARG A 499 25.51 18.35 3.87
N GLN A 500 25.75 17.12 3.38
CA GLN A 500 25.98 16.86 1.95
C GLN A 500 24.71 16.97 1.10
N THR A 501 23.54 16.61 1.64
CA THR A 501 22.25 16.81 0.95
C THR A 501 21.88 18.29 0.92
N LEU A 502 22.10 19.04 2.01
CA LEU A 502 21.89 20.50 2.02
C LEU A 502 22.72 21.22 0.94
N ASP A 503 23.99 20.86 0.79
CA ASP A 503 24.87 21.42 -0.24
C ASP A 503 24.43 21.04 -1.67
N LYS A 504 24.15 19.75 -1.92
CA LYS A 504 23.93 19.22 -3.28
C LYS A 504 22.51 19.34 -3.83
N GLU A 505 21.51 19.25 -2.96
CA GLU A 505 20.10 19.15 -3.35
C GLU A 505 19.32 20.42 -2.99
N TYR A 506 19.79 21.16 -1.99
CA TYR A 506 19.15 22.39 -1.49
C TYR A 506 19.95 23.66 -1.78
N GLU A 507 21.15 23.56 -2.37
CA GLU A 507 22.03 24.70 -2.65
C GLU A 507 22.28 25.56 -1.38
N ILE A 508 22.59 24.89 -0.27
CA ILE A 508 23.04 25.51 0.99
C ILE A 508 24.44 24.99 1.29
N SER A 509 25.45 25.72 0.85
CA SER A 509 26.86 25.32 0.93
C SER A 509 27.48 25.66 2.28
N ALA A 510 28.52 24.89 2.66
CA ALA A 510 29.36 25.11 3.85
C ALA A 510 28.67 25.06 5.23
N VAL A 511 27.43 24.56 5.31
CA VAL A 511 26.66 24.28 6.53
C VAL A 511 27.52 23.71 7.65
N SER A 512 27.40 24.23 8.87
CA SER A 512 28.15 23.76 10.05
C SER A 512 27.53 22.48 10.66
N ALA A 513 28.21 21.89 11.64
CA ALA A 513 27.64 20.81 12.43
C ALA A 513 26.49 21.29 13.37
N GLU A 514 26.51 22.56 13.79
CA GLU A 514 25.49 23.14 14.69
C GLU A 514 24.21 23.50 13.92
N ASP A 515 24.33 24.05 12.71
CA ASP A 515 23.21 24.21 11.77
C ASP A 515 22.51 22.88 11.49
N ALA A 516 23.30 21.82 11.24
CA ALA A 516 22.76 20.50 10.94
C ALA A 516 22.08 19.85 12.17
N GLU A 517 22.59 20.09 13.39
CA GLU A 517 21.93 19.69 14.64
C GLU A 517 20.58 20.42 14.80
N ALA A 518 20.53 21.72 14.51
CA ALA A 518 19.31 22.54 14.55
C ALA A 518 18.25 22.12 13.50
N VAL A 519 18.64 21.92 12.24
CA VAL A 519 17.74 21.43 11.17
C VAL A 519 17.18 20.05 11.54
N ARG A 520 18.03 19.16 12.04
CA ARG A 520 17.66 17.80 12.42
C ARG A 520 16.63 17.76 13.55
N GLU A 521 16.81 18.56 14.60
CA GLU A 521 15.91 18.58 15.76
C GLU A 521 14.46 18.93 15.34
N ILE A 522 14.32 19.94 14.48
CA ILE A 522 13.01 20.36 13.93
C ILE A 522 12.44 19.28 13.00
N ALA A 523 13.25 18.72 12.09
CA ALA A 523 12.83 17.68 11.16
C ALA A 523 12.32 16.40 11.85
N VAL A 524 13.00 15.97 12.92
CA VAL A 524 12.61 14.81 13.73
C VAL A 524 11.34 15.10 14.53
N ALA A 525 11.18 16.31 15.07
CA ALA A 525 9.94 16.70 15.75
C ALA A 525 8.72 16.67 14.82
N ILE A 526 8.85 17.15 13.58
CA ILE A 526 7.78 17.10 12.57
C ILE A 526 7.43 15.65 12.20
N GLY A 527 8.42 14.79 11.97
CA GLY A 527 8.18 13.38 11.65
C GLY A 527 7.54 12.61 12.82
N ARG A 528 8.01 12.83 14.05
CA ARG A 528 7.40 12.27 15.26
C ARG A 528 5.96 12.77 15.47
N ARG A 529 5.68 14.05 15.17
CA ARG A 529 4.32 14.61 15.19
C ARG A 529 3.38 13.86 14.24
N ALA A 530 3.81 13.64 13.00
CA ALA A 530 3.04 12.91 11.99
C ALA A 530 2.74 11.47 12.43
N ALA A 531 3.75 10.73 12.90
CA ALA A 531 3.57 9.36 13.41
C ALA A 531 2.63 9.29 14.63
N ARG A 532 2.74 10.23 15.58
CA ARG A 532 1.87 10.29 16.76
C ARG A 532 0.43 10.72 16.41
N LEU A 533 0.23 11.40 15.29
CA LEU A 533 -1.09 11.65 14.69
C LEU A 533 -1.63 10.42 13.94
N SER A 534 -0.82 9.66 13.20
CA SER A 534 -1.22 8.37 12.60
C SER A 534 -1.76 7.38 13.64
N ALA A 535 -1.18 7.38 14.85
CA ALA A 535 -1.67 6.58 15.98
C ALA A 535 -3.09 6.96 16.46
N VAL A 536 -3.53 8.20 16.24
CA VAL A 536 -4.90 8.64 16.59
C VAL A 536 -5.93 7.85 15.78
N ALA A 537 -5.76 7.80 14.46
CA ALA A 537 -6.70 7.12 13.56
C ALA A 537 -6.72 5.59 13.79
N ILE A 538 -5.54 4.97 13.93
CA ILE A 538 -5.42 3.54 14.24
C ILE A 538 -6.07 3.24 15.60
N GLY A 539 -5.72 3.99 16.64
CA GLY A 539 -6.24 3.78 18.00
C GLY A 539 -7.75 3.96 18.08
N ALA A 540 -8.28 5.03 17.46
CA ALA A 540 -9.71 5.31 17.41
C ALA A 540 -10.50 4.17 16.75
N ILE A 541 -10.05 3.63 15.62
CA ILE A 541 -10.71 2.50 14.93
C ILE A 541 -10.65 1.22 15.77
N VAL A 542 -9.49 0.91 16.36
CA VAL A 542 -9.28 -0.28 17.20
C VAL A 542 -10.17 -0.25 18.46
N ILE A 543 -10.37 0.93 19.04
CA ILE A 543 -11.29 1.15 20.17
C ILE A 543 -12.75 1.08 19.69
N ASN A 544 -13.12 1.86 18.66
CA ASN A 544 -14.53 2.05 18.28
C ASN A 544 -15.17 0.75 17.76
N THR A 545 -14.42 -0.07 17.03
CA THR A 545 -14.89 -1.40 16.56
C THR A 545 -14.98 -2.45 17.67
N GLY A 546 -14.56 -2.12 18.90
CA GLY A 546 -14.59 -3.01 20.06
C GLY A 546 -13.66 -4.23 19.94
N ARG A 547 -12.71 -4.24 19.00
CA ARG A 547 -11.88 -5.43 18.72
C ARG A 547 -10.98 -5.80 19.92
N LEU A 548 -10.57 -4.82 20.73
CA LEU A 548 -9.84 -5.06 21.98
C LEU A 548 -10.67 -5.78 23.07
N SER A 549 -11.99 -5.58 23.14
CA SER A 549 -12.80 -6.04 24.28
C SER A 549 -13.34 -7.48 24.15
N LYS A 550 -13.25 -8.09 22.96
CA LYS A 550 -13.84 -9.41 22.67
C LYS A 550 -13.35 -10.56 23.59
N THR A 551 -12.17 -10.45 24.19
CA THR A 551 -11.55 -11.52 25.00
C THR A 551 -12.05 -11.58 26.45
N ALA A 552 -12.79 -10.57 26.94
CA ALA A 552 -13.27 -10.52 28.32
C ALA A 552 -14.28 -11.65 28.69
N GLY A 553 -14.84 -12.35 27.71
CA GLY A 553 -15.83 -13.41 27.89
C GLY A 553 -15.30 -14.85 27.93
N ALA A 554 -14.02 -15.09 27.62
CA ALA A 554 -13.47 -16.45 27.42
C ALA A 554 -12.63 -16.97 28.61
N ALA A 555 -12.34 -16.13 29.60
CA ALA A 555 -11.45 -16.45 30.72
C ALA A 555 -12.17 -16.95 31.99
N THR A 556 -13.16 -17.84 31.86
CA THR A 556 -13.78 -18.52 33.01
C THR A 556 -12.96 -19.73 33.46
N THR A 557 -11.70 -19.51 33.84
CA THR A 557 -10.91 -20.44 34.64
C THR A 557 -10.78 -19.89 36.06
N GLU A 558 -11.09 -20.74 37.04
CA GLU A 558 -11.20 -20.36 38.45
C GLU A 558 -9.91 -19.74 38.99
N GLN A 559 -10.03 -18.63 39.74
CA GLN A 559 -8.90 -18.04 40.47
C GLN A 559 -8.45 -18.96 41.61
N LYS A 560 -7.60 -19.96 41.31
CA LYS A 560 -6.79 -20.63 42.33
C LYS A 560 -5.66 -19.72 42.76
N SER A 561 -5.92 -18.96 43.82
CA SER A 561 -4.96 -18.10 44.51
C SER A 561 -3.69 -18.87 44.93
N GLY A 562 -2.50 -18.31 44.65
CA GLY A 562 -1.27 -18.76 45.31
C GLY A 562 0.02 -18.81 44.47
N ILE A 563 -0.03 -18.62 43.16
CA ILE A 563 1.16 -18.68 42.29
C ILE A 563 1.36 -17.34 41.58
N ALA A 564 2.57 -16.77 41.70
CA ALA A 564 2.94 -15.54 41.00
C ALA A 564 3.17 -15.81 39.50
N PRO A 565 2.80 -14.88 38.59
CA PRO A 565 2.99 -15.07 37.16
C PRO A 565 4.50 -15.15 36.82
N ALA A 566 4.85 -16.12 35.97
CA ALA A 566 6.22 -16.24 35.48
C ALA A 566 6.60 -15.05 34.58
N ARG A 567 7.84 -14.58 34.69
CA ARG A 567 8.43 -13.63 33.73
C ARG A 567 8.79 -14.36 32.43
N GLY A 568 7.79 -14.53 31.58
CA GLY A 568 7.95 -14.87 30.17
C GLY A 568 7.32 -13.77 29.30
N GLU A 569 7.74 -13.68 28.05
CA GLU A 569 7.01 -12.90 27.06
C GLU A 569 5.67 -13.57 26.80
N VAL A 570 4.58 -12.81 26.85
CA VAL A 570 3.23 -13.35 26.60
C VAL A 570 3.05 -13.48 25.10
N GLU A 571 3.20 -14.69 24.58
CA GLU A 571 2.78 -15.04 23.23
C GLU A 571 1.28 -14.74 23.10
N VAL A 572 0.94 -13.71 22.33
CA VAL A 572 -0.46 -13.41 21.97
C VAL A 572 -0.92 -14.51 21.03
N ALA A 573 -1.93 -15.28 21.43
CA ALA A 573 -2.52 -16.30 20.57
C ALA A 573 -3.03 -15.67 19.26
N ASP A 574 -2.85 -16.34 18.12
CA ASP A 574 -3.19 -15.78 16.80
C ASP A 574 -4.63 -15.21 16.74
N GLU A 575 -5.59 -15.84 17.41
CA GLU A 575 -7.00 -15.44 17.44
C GLU A 575 -7.26 -14.12 18.21
N ASP A 576 -6.31 -13.67 19.04
CA ASP A 576 -6.38 -12.42 19.82
C ASP A 576 -5.68 -11.22 19.14
N VAL A 577 -5.09 -11.43 17.96
CA VAL A 577 -4.34 -10.43 17.20
C VAL A 577 -5.27 -9.52 16.40
N ILE A 578 -5.02 -8.21 16.49
CA ILE A 578 -5.68 -7.16 15.70
C ILE A 578 -4.72 -6.77 14.57
N ASP A 579 -4.88 -7.40 13.41
CA ASP A 579 -4.03 -7.16 12.24
C ASP A 579 -4.42 -5.85 11.53
N VAL A 580 -3.41 -5.04 11.20
CA VAL A 580 -3.54 -3.73 10.53
C VAL A 580 -2.59 -3.69 9.35
N GLY A 581 -3.15 -3.63 8.14
CA GLY A 581 -2.41 -3.45 6.90
C GLY A 581 -2.01 -2.00 6.71
N VAL A 582 -0.73 -1.75 6.42
CA VAL A 582 -0.24 -0.40 6.12
C VAL A 582 0.56 -0.38 4.81
N ASP A 583 0.46 0.72 4.07
CA ASP A 583 1.16 0.96 2.81
C ASP A 583 1.51 2.47 2.72
N GLY A 584 2.45 2.83 1.87
CA GLY A 584 2.88 4.21 1.63
C GLY A 584 4.27 4.58 2.17
N SER A 585 4.85 5.60 1.56
CA SER A 585 6.27 5.95 1.69
C SER A 585 6.73 6.43 3.07
N LEU A 586 5.83 6.87 3.96
CA LEU A 586 6.23 7.22 5.33
C LEU A 586 6.46 5.95 6.15
N VAL A 587 5.51 5.02 6.13
CA VAL A 587 5.60 3.80 6.95
C VAL A 587 6.63 2.80 6.40
N GLU A 588 6.91 2.82 5.09
CA GLU A 588 7.99 2.01 4.48
C GLU A 588 9.39 2.61 4.63
N PHE A 589 9.56 3.94 4.55
CA PHE A 589 10.90 4.56 4.39
C PHE A 589 11.26 5.66 5.39
N TYR A 590 10.34 6.15 6.24
CA TYR A 590 10.68 7.13 7.27
C TYR A 590 11.25 6.42 8.52
N PRO A 591 12.46 6.77 8.99
CA PRO A 591 13.09 6.10 10.13
C PRO A 591 12.18 6.11 11.38
N ASN A 592 11.99 4.93 11.98
CA ASN A 592 11.26 4.70 13.23
C ASN A 592 9.79 5.17 13.23
N PHE A 593 9.15 5.35 12.06
CA PHE A 593 7.76 5.82 11.96
C PHE A 593 6.77 4.88 12.67
N GLU A 594 6.89 3.56 12.50
CA GLU A 594 6.09 2.57 13.21
C GLU A 594 6.34 2.58 14.73
N GLU A 595 7.60 2.77 15.16
CA GLU A 595 7.95 2.87 16.58
C GLU A 595 7.27 4.09 17.24
N HIS A 596 7.25 5.23 16.54
CA HIS A 596 6.56 6.43 17.01
C HIS A 596 5.03 6.32 16.99
N ILE A 597 4.45 5.52 16.08
CA ILE A 597 3.03 5.12 16.16
C ILE A 597 2.80 4.29 17.43
N ARG A 598 3.61 3.26 17.68
CA ARG A 598 3.48 2.36 18.84
C ARG A 598 3.70 3.08 20.18
N ASP A 599 4.65 4.02 20.25
CA ASP A 599 4.84 4.96 21.39
C ASP A 599 3.54 5.67 21.77
N ALA A 600 2.86 6.29 20.78
CA ALA A 600 1.58 6.95 21.01
C ALA A 600 0.43 5.98 21.36
N LEU A 601 0.37 4.79 20.73
CA LEU A 601 -0.66 3.78 21.03
C LEU A 601 -0.59 3.28 22.48
N ARG A 602 0.61 3.04 23.02
CA ARG A 602 0.81 2.62 24.43
C ARG A 602 0.28 3.62 25.45
N GLY A 603 0.29 4.91 25.12
CA GLY A 603 -0.19 5.98 25.99
C GLY A 603 -1.69 6.27 25.90
N ILE A 604 -2.44 5.58 25.03
CA ILE A 604 -3.91 5.68 24.96
C ILE A 604 -4.49 4.77 26.05
N PRO A 605 -5.27 5.29 27.03
CA PRO A 605 -5.71 4.53 28.21
C PRO A 605 -6.51 3.27 27.89
N GLU A 606 -7.31 3.32 26.83
CA GLU A 606 -8.16 2.23 26.36
C GLU A 606 -7.37 1.11 25.63
N ILE A 607 -6.08 1.33 25.33
CA ILE A 607 -5.18 0.39 24.63
C ILE A 607 -4.07 -0.08 25.58
N GLY A 608 -3.26 0.84 26.09
CA GLY A 608 -2.10 0.53 26.95
C GLY A 608 -1.03 -0.34 26.27
N GLU A 609 -0.02 -0.76 27.03
CA GLU A 609 1.02 -1.67 26.53
C GLU A 609 0.48 -3.04 26.09
N GLN A 610 -0.59 -3.53 26.73
CA GLN A 610 -1.13 -4.86 26.45
C GLN A 610 -2.06 -4.88 25.23
N GLY A 611 -2.78 -3.79 24.98
CA GLY A 611 -3.51 -3.59 23.72
C GLY A 611 -2.57 -3.36 22.54
N GLU A 612 -1.49 -2.59 22.72
CA GLU A 612 -0.52 -2.32 21.65
C GLU A 612 0.20 -3.60 21.19
N LYS A 613 0.55 -4.51 22.11
CA LYS A 613 1.11 -5.83 21.79
C LYS A 613 0.18 -6.73 20.97
N ARG A 614 -1.13 -6.48 20.99
CA ARG A 614 -2.11 -7.17 20.14
C ARG A 614 -2.26 -6.54 18.75
N ILE A 615 -1.80 -5.30 18.55
CA ILE A 615 -1.91 -4.60 17.26
C ILE A 615 -0.72 -4.99 16.37
N ARG A 616 -0.99 -5.85 15.39
CA ARG A 616 -0.03 -6.30 14.37
C ARG A 616 -0.11 -5.39 13.15
N ILE A 617 0.56 -4.24 13.23
CA ILE A 617 0.91 -3.43 12.06
C ILE A 617 1.79 -4.29 11.13
N GLY A 618 1.51 -4.27 9.83
CA GLY A 618 2.36 -4.94 8.85
C GLY A 618 2.12 -4.48 7.42
N ILE A 619 3.20 -4.40 6.65
CA ILE A 619 3.16 -3.90 5.26
C ILE A 619 2.20 -4.75 4.41
N ALA A 620 1.33 -4.08 3.66
CA ALA A 620 0.38 -4.64 2.73
C ALA A 620 0.92 -4.48 1.30
N LYS A 621 1.48 -5.56 0.73
CA LYS A 621 2.10 -5.49 -0.59
C LYS A 621 1.04 -5.48 -1.69
N ASP A 622 1.08 -4.42 -2.51
CA ASP A 622 0.22 -4.20 -3.68
C ASP A 622 -1.30 -4.17 -3.38
N GLY A 623 -1.71 -3.25 -2.51
CA GLY A 623 -3.12 -3.01 -2.21
C GLY A 623 -3.97 -2.70 -3.44
N SER A 624 -3.52 -1.79 -4.30
CA SER A 624 -4.28 -1.35 -5.48
C SER A 624 -4.32 -2.36 -6.64
N GLY A 625 -3.45 -3.37 -6.66
CA GLY A 625 -3.50 -4.50 -7.60
C GLY A 625 -4.21 -5.73 -6.99
N VAL A 626 -3.57 -6.38 -6.02
CA VAL A 626 -4.03 -7.66 -5.45
C VAL A 626 -5.34 -7.47 -4.68
N GLY A 627 -5.47 -6.38 -3.93
CA GLY A 627 -6.70 -6.07 -3.20
C GLY A 627 -7.89 -5.84 -4.11
N ALA A 628 -7.69 -5.19 -5.26
CA ALA A 628 -8.76 -4.96 -6.23
C ALA A 628 -9.25 -6.24 -6.90
N ALA A 629 -8.34 -7.17 -7.22
CA ALA A 629 -8.71 -8.50 -7.69
C ALA A 629 -9.49 -9.32 -6.63
N LEU A 630 -9.11 -9.19 -5.35
CA LEU A 630 -9.85 -9.81 -4.23
C LEU A 630 -11.26 -9.22 -4.06
N ILE A 631 -11.45 -7.92 -4.32
CA ILE A 631 -12.78 -7.29 -4.29
C ILE A 631 -13.61 -7.70 -5.52
N ALA A 632 -13.01 -7.84 -6.70
CA ALA A 632 -13.69 -8.39 -7.88
C ALA A 632 -14.17 -9.85 -7.67
N LEU A 633 -13.40 -10.66 -6.92
CA LEU A 633 -13.83 -11.98 -6.43
C LEU A 633 -15.04 -11.90 -5.49
N VAL A 634 -15.07 -10.93 -4.56
CA VAL A 634 -16.23 -10.72 -3.67
C VAL A 634 -17.46 -10.29 -4.46
N ALA A 635 -17.32 -9.33 -5.40
CA ALA A 635 -18.41 -8.88 -6.26
C ALA A 635 -19.02 -10.02 -7.10
N GLY A 636 -18.18 -10.89 -7.67
CA GLY A 636 -18.63 -12.07 -8.41
C GLY A 636 -19.51 -13.02 -7.58
N LYS A 637 -19.19 -13.21 -6.28
CA LYS A 637 -20.00 -14.03 -5.36
C LYS A 637 -21.37 -13.41 -5.05
N VAL A 638 -21.51 -12.09 -5.10
CA VAL A 638 -22.80 -11.40 -4.89
C VAL A 638 -23.67 -11.44 -6.15
N ALA A 639 -23.06 -11.44 -7.34
CA ALA A 639 -23.77 -11.55 -8.62
C ALA A 639 -24.32 -12.96 -8.91
N SER A 640 -23.72 -14.00 -8.34
CA SER A 640 -24.13 -15.41 -8.53
C SER A 640 -24.73 -16.00 -7.25
N PRO A 641 -26.05 -15.82 -6.98
CA PRO A 641 -26.72 -16.50 -5.88
C PRO A 641 -26.69 -18.03 -6.07
N ALA A 642 -26.53 -18.75 -4.94
CA ALA A 642 -26.36 -20.21 -4.88
C ALA A 642 -27.68 -21.00 -4.82
#